data_AF-A0A3M1SQJ1-F1
#
_entry.id   AF-A0A3M1SQJ1-F1
#
_cell.length_a   1.000
_cell.length_b   1.000
_cell.length_c   1.000
_cell.angle_alpha   90.00
_cell.angle_beta   90.00
_cell.angle_gamma   90.00
#
_symmetry.space_group_name_H-M   'P 1'
#
loop_
_entity.id
_entity.type
_entity.pdbx_description
1 polymer ?
#
loop_
_entity_poly.entity_id
_entity_poly.type
_entity_poly.pdbx_seq_one_letter_code
_entity_poly.pdbx_strand_id
1 'polypeptide(L)'
;ARRRRSAPARRSDEALRAAIETAERELLSAEPTPGRWLTLARLRLRAGDASEALRAYECALWELRGAAGQEAWDELRAALDATPERGAPPVLDLARRTLAYPTEAAAAADAEAFRQATQKAYERLERAQDRLRKRTRWLLWEVVLAVSGDALEFERQREAILGDLVVRGVEEHEVPPFVRRLLLARHGEAASGAAGASGAAPLLRQAQRLSEELSHPALRAHACAETAWGLAELGQAEAARELAERAVRTAARRGGAPPLRAWRVRARARAAAVWDHAQAGGSLDRLAEVLDDIAKLLAKSRKAEDEGERFDTRRALIEWLRCLADVAPGGVRGAGALAEEGLALLRPHPPTVRLHVVQEAADALETLDRVSAAQELIADLLRPDALRAARRAVQNLRHPDHAYRIHIQNAVETVARLSGEDRLPSDDAQRFLALVRAQPELLIDEFSVPALRLALRALPEPAWPAAATLTGEIRRRGARYEAEFVRIAGLWELARERAREQGAALLLEALREAWELPSTPDKPAHRVLTRLVALVPAFGLRDRGLEVLREVHEKVEARAEEGAYFRNELLISTALAGAKLGESRGAFDLLSETARLALAEVEQLARTPETGEANWLLFETLDVCVAGAVELGENRRGLELVAAVARAALDSLERFARARPAAQDEFGYGLEATACYFFCQTLLRCGAAAGALGSPDAADAHFAAAFAHLDALSSWDLTAFLGEAAAVAGELEGARRHALAGRVLESAAAPLREGTQDRFGVDLVSRVVRDAVRGESAYAAALKRWKAREELRIRDRVVRAALPGD
;
A
#
# COMPACT_ATOMS: atom_id res chain seq x y z
N ALA A 1 -0.43 -14.72 55.46
CA ALA A 1 -0.88 -15.96 54.79
C ALA A 1 -1.41 -15.75 53.36
N ARG A 2 -2.33 -14.79 53.08
CA ARG A 2 -2.86 -14.54 51.71
C ARG A 2 -1.83 -14.07 50.66
N ARG A 3 -0.71 -13.43 51.05
CA ARG A 3 0.36 -13.00 50.12
C ARG A 3 1.34 -14.10 49.65
N ARG A 4 1.35 -15.30 50.29
CA ARG A 4 2.27 -16.40 49.89
C ARG A 4 1.67 -17.38 48.87
N ARG A 5 0.35 -17.35 48.64
CA ARG A 5 -0.32 -18.22 47.63
C ARG A 5 -0.36 -17.63 46.22
N SER A 6 -0.01 -16.35 46.02
CA SER A 6 -0.04 -15.68 44.70
C SER A 6 1.28 -15.74 43.93
N ALA A 7 2.40 -16.09 44.57
CA ALA A 7 3.71 -16.17 43.91
C ALA A 7 3.87 -17.35 42.93
N PRO A 8 3.36 -18.57 43.21
CA PRO A 8 3.49 -19.71 42.28
C PRO A 8 2.64 -19.51 41.01
N ALA A 9 1.41 -19.01 41.15
CA ALA A 9 0.52 -18.72 40.02
C ALA A 9 1.12 -17.66 39.08
N ARG A 10 1.69 -16.58 39.63
CA ARG A 10 2.37 -15.54 38.83
C ARG A 10 3.57 -16.07 38.05
N ARG A 11 4.39 -16.97 38.64
CA ARG A 11 5.53 -17.59 37.94
C ARG A 11 5.10 -18.54 36.82
N SER A 12 3.99 -19.27 37.03
CA SER A 12 3.42 -20.14 36.00
C SER A 12 2.89 -19.33 34.81
N ASP A 13 2.22 -18.21 35.07
CA ASP A 13 1.70 -17.32 34.01
C ASP A 13 2.82 -16.65 33.22
N GLU A 14 3.90 -16.25 33.89
CA GLU A 14 5.07 -15.63 33.25
C GLU A 14 5.84 -16.63 32.36
N ALA A 15 6.02 -17.87 32.82
CA ALA A 15 6.64 -18.92 32.02
C ALA A 15 5.79 -19.28 30.78
N LEU A 16 4.46 -19.32 30.92
CA LEU A 16 3.56 -19.57 29.79
C LEU A 16 3.60 -18.43 28.77
N ARG A 17 3.63 -17.17 29.21
CA ARG A 17 3.80 -16.00 28.32
C ARG A 17 5.12 -16.07 27.57
N ALA A 18 6.23 -16.35 28.25
CA ALA A 18 7.54 -16.48 27.62
C ALA A 18 7.59 -17.63 26.59
N ALA A 19 6.91 -18.75 26.86
CA ALA A 19 6.77 -19.86 25.92
C ALA A 19 5.97 -19.46 24.67
N ILE A 20 4.85 -18.73 24.85
CA ILE A 20 4.05 -18.18 23.74
C ILE A 20 4.91 -17.25 22.87
N GLU A 21 5.61 -16.28 23.47
CA GLU A 21 6.47 -15.34 22.76
C GLU A 21 7.63 -16.04 22.02
N THR A 22 8.13 -17.15 22.56
CA THR A 22 9.17 -17.95 21.91
C THR A 22 8.60 -18.68 20.69
N ALA A 23 7.47 -19.37 20.83
CA ALA A 23 6.80 -20.05 19.72
C ALA A 23 6.41 -19.07 18.61
N GLU A 24 5.93 -17.87 18.97
CA GLU A 24 5.63 -16.77 18.05
C GLU A 24 6.86 -16.29 17.27
N ARG A 25 8.01 -16.10 17.93
CA ARG A 25 9.26 -15.72 17.26
C ARG A 25 9.75 -16.79 16.29
N GLU A 26 9.68 -18.05 16.67
CA GLU A 26 10.08 -19.19 15.81
C GLU A 26 9.25 -19.29 14.53
N LEU A 27 7.97 -18.89 14.57
CA LEU A 27 7.09 -18.85 13.41
C LEU A 27 7.45 -17.74 12.41
N LEU A 28 8.13 -16.68 12.85
CA LEU A 28 8.60 -15.60 11.96
C LEU A 28 10.02 -15.81 11.42
N SER A 29 10.88 -16.47 12.19
CA SER A 29 12.31 -16.57 11.88
C SER A 29 12.62 -17.65 10.85
N ALA A 30 11.73 -18.60 10.67
CA ALA A 30 11.87 -19.71 9.74
C ALA A 30 10.52 -20.00 9.07
N GLU A 31 10.55 -20.79 7.99
CA GLU A 31 9.31 -21.20 7.33
C GLU A 31 8.39 -21.90 8.36
N PRO A 32 7.19 -21.37 8.60
CA PRO A 32 6.34 -21.86 9.67
C PRO A 32 5.83 -23.25 9.31
N THR A 33 6.10 -24.22 10.18
CA THR A 33 5.65 -25.61 10.02
C THR A 33 4.32 -25.84 10.74
N PRO A 34 3.51 -26.83 10.32
CA PRO A 34 2.25 -27.13 11.00
C PRO A 34 2.44 -27.43 12.48
N GLY A 35 3.53 -28.13 12.84
CA GLY A 35 3.85 -28.46 14.24
C GLY A 35 4.11 -27.23 15.11
N ARG A 36 4.73 -26.17 14.58
CA ARG A 36 4.93 -24.91 15.31
C ARG A 36 3.59 -24.18 15.53
N TRP A 37 2.70 -24.20 14.53
CA TRP A 37 1.36 -23.65 14.68
C TRP A 37 0.54 -24.37 15.75
N LEU A 38 0.55 -25.71 15.75
CA LEU A 38 -0.11 -26.52 16.79
C LEU A 38 0.47 -26.25 18.18
N THR A 39 1.79 -26.08 18.27
CA THR A 39 2.45 -25.73 19.53
C THR A 39 1.95 -24.39 20.07
N LEU A 40 1.90 -23.35 19.22
CA LEU A 40 1.34 -22.05 19.60
C LEU A 40 -0.13 -22.16 20.00
N ALA A 41 -0.93 -22.93 19.26
CA ALA A 41 -2.35 -23.12 19.54
C ALA A 41 -2.59 -23.73 20.93
N ARG A 42 -1.85 -24.78 21.27
CA ARG A 42 -1.89 -25.44 22.59
C ARG A 42 -1.48 -24.50 23.72
N LEU A 43 -0.44 -23.70 23.50
CA LEU A 43 0.00 -22.71 24.49
C LEU A 43 -1.06 -21.61 24.71
N ARG A 44 -1.71 -21.14 23.64
CA ARG A 44 -2.81 -20.16 23.70
C ARG A 44 -4.04 -20.71 24.41
N LEU A 45 -4.40 -21.97 24.19
CA LEU A 45 -5.46 -22.65 24.95
C LEU A 45 -5.14 -22.69 26.44
N ARG A 46 -3.91 -23.08 26.83
CA ARG A 46 -3.49 -23.08 28.24
C ARG A 46 -3.55 -21.69 28.88
N ALA A 47 -3.38 -20.63 28.09
CA ALA A 47 -3.50 -19.24 28.54
C ALA A 47 -4.96 -18.74 28.61
N GLY A 48 -5.94 -19.56 28.21
CA GLY A 48 -7.36 -19.17 28.15
C GLY A 48 -7.71 -18.32 26.92
N ASP A 49 -6.82 -18.21 25.94
CA ASP A 49 -7.00 -17.40 24.74
C ASP A 49 -7.51 -18.28 23.58
N ALA A 50 -8.75 -18.75 23.71
CA ALA A 50 -9.37 -19.67 22.74
C ALA A 50 -9.50 -19.06 21.33
N SER A 51 -9.64 -17.74 21.23
CA SER A 51 -9.68 -17.04 19.95
C SER A 51 -8.35 -17.14 19.21
N GLU A 52 -7.23 -16.78 19.84
CA GLU A 52 -5.90 -16.88 19.21
C GLU A 52 -5.49 -18.35 19.01
N ALA A 53 -5.92 -19.25 19.90
CA ALA A 53 -5.74 -20.68 19.69
C ALA A 53 -6.41 -21.18 18.41
N LEU A 54 -7.69 -20.81 18.18
CA LEU A 54 -8.39 -21.13 16.94
C LEU A 54 -7.60 -20.62 15.73
N ARG A 55 -7.08 -19.38 15.78
CA ARG A 55 -6.29 -18.82 14.67
C ARG A 55 -5.02 -19.63 14.38
N ALA A 56 -4.33 -20.08 15.43
CA ALA A 56 -3.13 -20.90 15.28
C ALA A 56 -3.47 -22.31 14.76
N TYR A 57 -4.56 -22.94 15.22
CA TYR A 57 -5.04 -24.20 14.66
C TYR A 57 -5.38 -24.08 13.19
N GLU A 58 -6.06 -23.02 12.76
CA GLU A 58 -6.37 -22.81 11.35
C GLU A 58 -5.11 -22.76 10.48
N CYS A 59 -4.07 -22.05 10.94
CA CYS A 59 -2.79 -22.02 10.24
C CYS A 59 -2.16 -23.42 10.13
N ALA A 60 -2.26 -24.25 11.18
CA ALA A 60 -1.76 -25.63 11.14
C ALA A 60 -2.59 -26.51 10.19
N LEU A 61 -3.92 -26.50 10.34
CA LEU A 61 -4.87 -27.26 9.55
C LEU A 61 -4.80 -26.90 8.07
N TRP A 62 -4.36 -25.68 7.72
CA TRP A 62 -4.13 -25.25 6.34
C TRP A 62 -3.07 -26.08 5.61
N GLU A 63 -2.10 -26.62 6.33
CA GLU A 63 -0.98 -27.37 5.77
C GLU A 63 -1.11 -28.88 6.02
N LEU A 64 -1.80 -29.29 7.09
CA LEU A 64 -2.02 -30.70 7.41
C LEU A 64 -3.03 -31.37 6.46
N ARG A 65 -2.83 -32.66 6.19
CA ARG A 65 -3.72 -33.53 5.39
C ARG A 65 -3.85 -34.90 6.06
N GLY A 66 -4.88 -35.65 5.67
CA GLY A 66 -5.11 -37.02 6.14
C GLY A 66 -5.22 -37.14 7.67
N ALA A 67 -4.63 -38.19 8.24
CA ALA A 67 -4.74 -38.50 9.66
C ALA A 67 -4.25 -37.37 10.59
N ALA A 68 -3.15 -36.69 10.24
CA ALA A 68 -2.62 -35.60 11.04
C ALA A 68 -3.55 -34.37 11.05
N GLY A 69 -4.24 -34.11 9.93
CA GLY A 69 -5.26 -33.07 9.86
C GLY A 69 -6.48 -33.43 10.70
N GLN A 70 -6.91 -34.69 10.66
CA GLN A 70 -8.03 -35.18 11.47
C GLN A 70 -7.73 -35.09 12.97
N GLU A 71 -6.54 -35.49 13.40
CA GLU A 71 -6.09 -35.38 14.79
C GLU A 71 -6.13 -33.93 15.29
N ALA A 72 -5.65 -32.98 14.47
CA ALA A 72 -5.69 -31.56 14.80
C ALA A 72 -7.14 -31.01 14.86
N TRP A 73 -8.04 -31.49 14.00
CA TRP A 73 -9.46 -31.14 14.05
C TRP A 73 -10.13 -31.66 15.32
N ASP A 74 -9.84 -32.90 15.72
CA ASP A 74 -10.39 -33.50 16.93
C ASP A 74 -9.85 -32.80 18.19
N GLU A 75 -8.57 -32.42 18.19
CA GLU A 75 -7.96 -31.60 19.26
C GLU A 75 -8.65 -30.23 19.38
N LEU A 76 -8.89 -29.56 18.25
CA LEU A 76 -9.62 -28.28 18.23
C LEU A 76 -11.06 -28.43 18.72
N ARG A 77 -11.79 -29.47 18.28
CA ARG A 77 -13.17 -29.75 18.72
C ARG A 77 -13.21 -29.92 20.24
N ALA A 78 -12.35 -30.78 20.79
CA ALA A 78 -12.26 -31.01 22.23
C ALA A 78 -11.95 -29.72 23.01
N ALA A 79 -11.08 -28.86 22.48
CA ALA A 79 -10.76 -27.57 23.10
C ALA A 79 -11.94 -26.58 23.09
N LEU A 80 -12.71 -26.54 21.99
CA LEU A 80 -13.89 -25.67 21.88
C LEU A 80 -15.03 -26.14 22.79
N ASP A 81 -15.20 -27.45 22.97
CA ASP A 81 -16.19 -28.05 23.88
C ASP A 81 -15.84 -27.78 25.36
N ALA A 82 -14.55 -27.74 25.69
CA ALA A 82 -14.07 -27.39 27.02
C ALA A 82 -14.21 -25.88 27.35
N THR A 83 -14.46 -25.03 26.34
CA THR A 83 -14.58 -23.58 26.51
C THR A 83 -16.03 -23.20 26.88
N PRO A 84 -16.29 -22.46 27.98
CA PRO A 84 -17.66 -22.11 28.38
C PRO A 84 -18.45 -21.38 27.29
N GLU A 85 -19.72 -21.73 27.09
CA GLU A 85 -20.58 -21.08 26.08
C GLU A 85 -20.90 -19.62 26.41
N ARG A 86 -21.09 -19.30 27.70
CA ARG A 86 -21.46 -17.94 28.13
C ARG A 86 -20.29 -16.97 27.95
N GLY A 87 -20.45 -16.03 27.02
CA GLY A 87 -19.47 -14.98 26.74
C GLY A 87 -18.41 -15.36 25.71
N ALA A 88 -18.55 -16.52 25.05
CA ALA A 88 -17.66 -16.89 23.95
C ALA A 88 -17.83 -15.90 22.77
N PRO A 89 -16.73 -15.45 22.14
CA PRO A 89 -16.79 -14.70 20.89
C PRO A 89 -17.64 -15.42 19.84
N PRO A 90 -18.46 -14.70 19.04
CA PRO A 90 -19.37 -15.30 18.05
C PRO A 90 -18.69 -16.29 17.09
N VAL A 91 -17.42 -16.06 16.75
CA VAL A 91 -16.64 -16.95 15.87
C VAL A 91 -16.37 -18.32 16.50
N LEU A 92 -16.19 -18.41 17.83
CA LEU A 92 -15.96 -19.68 18.53
C LEU A 92 -17.25 -20.49 18.61
N ASP A 93 -18.38 -19.84 18.87
CA ASP A 93 -19.69 -20.51 18.86
C ASP A 93 -20.03 -21.06 17.47
N LEU A 94 -19.76 -20.28 16.42
CA LEU A 94 -19.93 -20.73 15.05
C LEU A 94 -19.03 -21.95 14.76
N ALA A 95 -17.73 -21.87 15.06
CA ALA A 95 -16.81 -22.98 14.85
C ALA A 95 -17.25 -24.24 15.60
N ARG A 96 -17.66 -24.12 16.87
CA ARG A 96 -18.17 -25.23 17.68
C ARG A 96 -19.38 -25.90 17.01
N ARG A 97 -20.39 -25.11 16.61
CA ARG A 97 -21.61 -25.62 15.97
C ARG A 97 -21.32 -26.26 14.61
N THR A 98 -20.40 -25.69 13.83
CA THR A 98 -20.01 -26.28 12.53
C THR A 98 -19.23 -27.58 12.73
N LEU A 99 -18.34 -27.66 13.72
CA LEU A 99 -17.58 -28.88 14.00
C LEU A 99 -18.40 -30.02 14.62
N ALA A 100 -19.59 -29.70 15.15
CA ALA A 100 -20.58 -30.66 15.62
C ALA A 100 -21.45 -31.22 14.47
N TYR A 101 -21.51 -30.54 13.31
CA TYR A 101 -22.35 -30.94 12.18
C TYR A 101 -22.13 -32.39 11.70
N PRO A 102 -20.89 -32.91 11.58
CA PRO A 102 -20.68 -34.31 11.19
C PRO A 102 -21.43 -35.31 12.10
N THR A 103 -21.47 -35.03 13.41
CA THR A 103 -22.20 -35.85 14.38
C THR A 103 -23.71 -35.65 14.27
N GLU A 104 -24.18 -34.41 14.08
CA GLU A 104 -25.60 -34.11 13.86
C GLU A 104 -26.13 -34.80 12.60
N ALA A 105 -25.34 -34.76 11.52
CA ALA A 105 -25.65 -35.38 10.23
C ALA A 105 -25.67 -36.91 10.31
N ALA A 106 -24.69 -37.51 11.00
CA ALA A 106 -24.66 -38.97 11.22
C ALA A 106 -25.81 -39.47 12.10
N ALA A 107 -26.36 -38.61 12.97
CA ALA A 107 -27.51 -38.92 13.82
C ALA A 107 -28.88 -38.67 13.13
N ALA A 108 -28.90 -38.16 11.90
CA ALA A 108 -30.13 -37.90 11.18
C ALA A 108 -30.89 -39.22 10.90
N ALA A 109 -32.16 -39.27 11.32
CA ALA A 109 -32.98 -40.48 11.22
C ALA A 109 -33.38 -40.82 9.76
N ASP A 110 -33.43 -39.81 8.89
CA ASP A 110 -33.80 -39.94 7.49
C ASP A 110 -33.18 -38.83 6.62
N ALA A 111 -33.44 -38.90 5.30
CA ALA A 111 -32.92 -37.95 4.33
C ALA A 111 -33.43 -36.51 4.51
N GLU A 112 -34.61 -36.32 5.10
CA GLU A 112 -35.17 -34.99 5.33
C GLU A 112 -34.50 -34.34 6.54
N ALA A 113 -34.31 -35.08 7.63
CA ALA A 113 -33.54 -34.63 8.79
C ALA A 113 -32.10 -34.27 8.40
N PHE A 114 -31.47 -35.06 7.52
CA PHE A 114 -30.15 -34.75 6.97
C PHE A 114 -30.16 -33.43 6.18
N ARG A 115 -31.11 -33.27 5.24
CA ARG A 115 -31.27 -32.02 4.47
C ARG A 115 -31.46 -30.80 5.38
N GLN A 116 -32.31 -30.91 6.41
CA GLN A 116 -32.56 -29.81 7.36
C GLN A 116 -31.32 -29.47 8.18
N ALA A 117 -30.56 -30.46 8.64
CA ALA A 117 -29.30 -30.23 9.35
C ALA A 117 -28.27 -29.52 8.45
N THR A 118 -28.13 -29.98 7.20
CA THR A 118 -27.26 -29.38 6.18
C THR A 118 -27.66 -27.94 5.87
N GLN A 119 -28.94 -27.69 5.61
CA GLN A 119 -29.46 -26.33 5.34
C GLN A 119 -29.19 -25.39 6.51
N LYS A 120 -29.38 -25.87 7.75
CA LYS A 120 -29.09 -25.08 8.95
C LYS A 120 -27.61 -24.77 9.09
N ALA A 121 -26.71 -25.69 8.71
CA ALA A 121 -25.28 -25.45 8.68
C ALA A 121 -24.91 -24.39 7.61
N TYR A 122 -25.48 -24.50 6.41
CA TYR A 122 -25.30 -23.55 5.31
C TYR A 122 -25.71 -22.13 5.73
N GLU A 123 -26.93 -21.96 6.25
CA GLU A 123 -27.43 -20.64 6.68
C GLU A 123 -26.58 -19.99 7.77
N ARG A 124 -26.03 -20.79 8.70
CA ARG A 124 -25.15 -20.27 9.75
C ARG A 124 -23.85 -19.73 9.16
N LEU A 125 -23.23 -20.46 8.23
CA LEU A 125 -22.00 -20.04 7.57
C LEU A 125 -22.22 -18.85 6.65
N GLU A 126 -23.29 -18.84 5.85
CA GLU A 126 -23.63 -17.72 4.95
C GLU A 126 -23.86 -16.41 5.73
N ARG A 127 -24.59 -16.45 6.87
CA ARG A 127 -24.81 -15.25 7.71
C ARG A 127 -23.52 -14.70 8.34
N ALA A 128 -22.50 -15.53 8.50
CA ALA A 128 -21.25 -15.17 9.15
C ALA A 128 -20.12 -14.88 8.16
N GLN A 129 -20.26 -15.21 6.88
CA GLN A 129 -19.16 -15.26 5.91
C GLN A 129 -18.34 -13.97 5.81
N ASP A 130 -18.98 -12.79 5.89
CA ASP A 130 -18.31 -11.49 5.75
C ASP A 130 -17.57 -11.05 7.04
N ARG A 131 -17.78 -11.78 8.15
CA ARG A 131 -17.07 -11.57 9.42
C ARG A 131 -15.98 -12.59 9.66
N LEU A 132 -15.94 -13.64 8.84
CA LEU A 132 -14.94 -14.68 8.90
C LEU A 132 -13.76 -14.32 8.02
N ARG A 133 -12.57 -14.68 8.49
CA ARG A 133 -11.38 -14.68 7.64
C ARG A 133 -11.57 -15.70 6.53
N LYS A 134 -11.08 -15.41 5.34
CA LYS A 134 -11.15 -16.31 4.18
C LYS A 134 -10.65 -17.73 4.50
N ARG A 135 -9.55 -17.84 5.27
CA ARG A 135 -9.03 -19.12 5.80
C ARG A 135 -10.05 -19.87 6.67
N THR A 136 -10.55 -19.21 7.72
CA THR A 136 -11.55 -19.79 8.64
C THR A 136 -12.79 -20.23 7.88
N ARG A 137 -13.29 -19.36 6.99
CA ARG A 137 -14.46 -19.62 6.16
C ARG A 137 -14.29 -20.89 5.34
N TRP A 138 -13.18 -21.05 4.62
CA TRP A 138 -12.92 -22.25 3.82
C TRP A 138 -12.89 -23.51 4.68
N LEU A 139 -12.13 -23.51 5.78
CA LEU A 139 -12.00 -24.68 6.65
C LEU A 139 -13.34 -25.13 7.23
N LEU A 140 -14.19 -24.18 7.63
CA LEU A 140 -15.52 -24.49 8.16
C LEU A 140 -16.47 -25.02 7.08
N TRP A 141 -16.40 -24.48 5.87
CA TRP A 141 -17.14 -25.01 4.72
C TRP A 141 -16.67 -26.41 4.34
N GLU A 142 -15.36 -26.66 4.34
CA GLU A 142 -14.75 -27.96 4.04
C GLU A 142 -15.32 -29.07 4.95
N VAL A 143 -15.52 -28.78 6.24
CA VAL A 143 -16.15 -29.72 7.19
C VAL A 143 -17.58 -30.07 6.79
N VAL A 144 -18.39 -29.08 6.39
CA VAL A 144 -19.79 -29.32 6.02
C VAL A 144 -19.88 -30.03 4.68
N LEU A 145 -19.10 -29.59 3.69
CA LEU A 145 -19.11 -30.12 2.33
C LEU A 145 -18.57 -31.55 2.25
N ALA A 146 -17.58 -31.89 3.10
CA ALA A 146 -17.06 -33.25 3.19
C ALA A 146 -18.13 -34.27 3.64
N VAL A 147 -19.10 -33.82 4.44
CA VAL A 147 -20.20 -34.68 4.93
C VAL A 147 -21.41 -34.61 3.99
N SER A 148 -21.72 -33.44 3.42
CA SER A 148 -22.87 -33.28 2.52
C SER A 148 -22.64 -33.87 1.13
N GLY A 149 -21.40 -33.88 0.64
CA GLY A 149 -21.05 -34.30 -0.72
C GLY A 149 -21.61 -33.37 -1.81
N ASP A 150 -21.99 -32.13 -1.44
CA ASP A 150 -22.63 -31.17 -2.34
C ASP A 150 -21.61 -30.50 -3.27
N ALA A 151 -21.46 -31.07 -4.46
CA ALA A 151 -20.49 -30.60 -5.44
C ALA A 151 -20.76 -29.17 -5.93
N LEU A 152 -22.04 -28.81 -6.07
CA LEU A 152 -22.42 -27.49 -6.56
C LEU A 152 -22.10 -26.41 -5.53
N GLU A 153 -22.44 -26.65 -4.26
CA GLU A 153 -22.13 -25.70 -3.20
C GLU A 153 -20.62 -25.61 -2.93
N PHE A 154 -19.91 -26.73 -3.07
CA PHE A 154 -18.44 -26.74 -3.00
C PHE A 154 -17.82 -25.79 -4.03
N GLU A 155 -18.24 -25.90 -5.29
CA GLU A 155 -17.79 -25.01 -6.36
C GLU A 155 -18.18 -23.55 -6.09
N ARG A 156 -19.43 -23.30 -5.67
CA ARG A 156 -19.91 -21.95 -5.33
C ARG A 156 -19.05 -21.28 -4.25
N GLN A 157 -18.68 -22.01 -3.19
CA GLN A 157 -17.83 -21.50 -2.11
C GLN A 157 -16.37 -21.37 -2.51
N ARG A 158 -15.85 -22.30 -3.33
CA ARG A 158 -14.51 -22.24 -3.90
C ARG A 158 -14.32 -20.94 -4.68
N GLU A 159 -15.20 -20.70 -5.64
CA GLU A 159 -15.22 -19.47 -6.43
C GLU A 159 -15.47 -18.22 -5.57
N ALA A 160 -16.22 -18.33 -4.46
CA ALA A 160 -16.48 -17.19 -3.58
C ALA A 160 -15.25 -16.71 -2.85
N ILE A 161 -14.46 -17.63 -2.35
CA ILE A 161 -13.22 -17.28 -1.68
C ILE A 161 -12.21 -16.76 -2.70
N LEU A 162 -12.10 -17.38 -3.87
CA LEU A 162 -11.21 -16.90 -4.93
C LEU A 162 -11.61 -15.50 -5.41
N GLY A 163 -12.90 -15.25 -5.67
CA GLY A 163 -13.39 -13.92 -6.04
C GLY A 163 -13.13 -12.87 -4.95
N ASP A 164 -13.39 -13.21 -3.68
CA ASP A 164 -13.12 -12.29 -2.56
C ASP A 164 -11.61 -11.99 -2.40
N LEU A 165 -10.71 -12.98 -2.63
CA LEU A 165 -9.26 -12.75 -2.64
C LEU A 165 -8.85 -11.81 -3.77
N VAL A 166 -9.44 -11.93 -4.96
CA VAL A 166 -9.09 -11.03 -6.07
C VAL A 166 -9.55 -9.60 -5.79
N VAL A 167 -10.78 -9.44 -5.30
CA VAL A 167 -11.38 -8.11 -5.12
C VAL A 167 -10.82 -7.39 -3.91
N ARG A 168 -10.56 -8.12 -2.82
CA ARG A 168 -10.20 -7.54 -1.51
C ARG A 168 -8.84 -7.97 -0.98
N GLY A 169 -8.21 -8.97 -1.59
CA GLY A 169 -6.98 -9.58 -1.06
C GLY A 169 -7.19 -10.18 0.33
N VAL A 170 -6.08 -10.28 1.07
CA VAL A 170 -6.11 -10.48 2.52
C VAL A 170 -6.22 -9.13 3.21
N GLU A 171 -7.36 -8.87 3.82
CA GLU A 171 -7.68 -7.61 4.50
C GLU A 171 -6.94 -7.52 5.84
N GLU A 172 -6.76 -6.30 6.36
CA GLU A 172 -5.98 -6.12 7.60
C GLU A 172 -6.60 -6.80 8.82
N HIS A 173 -7.93 -6.84 8.91
CA HIS A 173 -8.65 -7.54 9.98
C HIS A 173 -8.48 -9.06 9.91
N GLU A 174 -8.04 -9.60 8.76
CA GLU A 174 -7.79 -11.02 8.57
C GLU A 174 -6.40 -11.46 9.04
N VAL A 175 -5.46 -10.52 9.15
CA VAL A 175 -4.13 -10.79 9.68
C VAL A 175 -4.25 -11.06 11.19
N PRO A 176 -3.77 -12.22 11.69
CA PRO A 176 -3.83 -12.51 13.12
C PRO A 176 -3.14 -11.39 13.93
N PRO A 177 -3.72 -10.92 15.06
CA PRO A 177 -3.15 -9.86 15.87
C PRO A 177 -1.73 -10.17 16.33
N PHE A 178 -1.41 -11.43 16.66
CA PHE A 178 -0.03 -11.80 16.97
C PHE A 178 0.92 -11.58 15.79
N VAL A 179 0.53 -11.88 14.54
CA VAL A 179 1.36 -11.60 13.36
C VAL A 179 1.61 -10.11 13.23
N ARG A 180 0.58 -9.27 13.40
CA ARG A 180 0.75 -7.80 13.37
C ARG A 180 1.70 -7.34 14.47
N ARG A 181 1.48 -7.75 15.73
CA ARG A 181 2.37 -7.43 16.86
C ARG A 181 3.80 -7.88 16.62
N LEU A 182 3.98 -9.04 16.01
CA LEU A 182 5.27 -9.63 15.74
C LEU A 182 6.01 -8.94 14.59
N LEU A 183 5.32 -8.61 13.50
CA LEU A 183 5.85 -7.79 12.43
C LEU A 183 6.16 -6.39 12.94
N LEU A 184 5.30 -5.81 13.77
CA LEU A 184 5.53 -4.53 14.43
C LEU A 184 6.75 -4.60 15.37
N ALA A 185 6.87 -5.63 16.21
CA ALA A 185 8.05 -5.82 17.06
C ALA A 185 9.33 -6.02 16.25
N ARG A 186 9.27 -6.73 15.12
CA ARG A 186 10.43 -6.99 14.25
C ARG A 186 10.81 -5.79 13.38
N HIS A 187 9.84 -5.00 12.93
CA HIS A 187 10.03 -3.97 11.90
C HIS A 187 9.68 -2.56 12.34
N GLY A 188 8.69 -2.41 13.22
CA GLY A 188 8.05 -1.15 13.57
C GLY A 188 8.34 -0.58 14.98
N GLU A 189 8.94 -1.35 15.90
CA GLU A 189 9.29 -0.84 17.25
C GLU A 189 10.76 -1.11 17.68
N ALA A 190 11.56 -1.78 16.86
CA ALA A 190 12.91 -2.17 17.23
C ALA A 190 13.99 -1.14 16.82
N ALA A 191 13.83 0.12 17.24
CA ALA A 191 14.96 1.02 17.44
C ALA A 191 15.16 1.42 18.91
N SER A 192 14.18 1.16 19.78
CA SER A 192 14.29 1.32 21.25
C SER A 192 15.03 0.17 21.94
N GLY A 193 15.20 -0.98 21.27
CA GLY A 193 16.07 -2.07 21.72
C GLY A 193 17.55 -1.81 21.39
N ALA A 194 18.48 -2.25 22.24
CA ALA A 194 19.92 -1.98 22.12
C ALA A 194 20.53 -2.31 20.74
N ALA A 195 20.04 -3.38 20.07
CA ALA A 195 20.50 -3.78 18.74
C ALA A 195 20.02 -2.85 17.62
N GLY A 196 18.77 -2.37 17.69
CA GLY A 196 18.20 -1.43 16.74
C GLY A 196 18.79 -0.03 16.85
N ALA A 197 18.93 0.46 18.09
CA ALA A 197 19.63 1.70 18.41
C ALA A 197 21.08 1.69 17.88
N SER A 198 21.78 0.55 17.98
CA SER A 198 23.14 0.39 17.47
C SER A 198 23.23 0.50 15.94
N GLY A 199 22.20 0.06 15.21
CA GLY A 199 22.16 0.15 13.74
C GLY A 199 21.72 1.52 13.21
N ALA A 200 20.76 2.17 13.88
CA ALA A 200 20.24 3.46 13.48
C ALA A 200 21.14 4.64 13.88
N ALA A 201 21.89 4.54 14.99
CA ALA A 201 22.73 5.65 15.47
C ALA A 201 23.82 6.12 14.48
N PRO A 202 24.58 5.25 13.77
CA PRO A 202 25.48 5.68 12.71
C PRO A 202 24.78 6.46 11.60
N LEU A 203 23.59 6.01 11.22
CA LEU A 203 22.79 6.63 10.16
C LEU A 203 22.26 8.00 10.59
N LEU A 204 21.80 8.16 11.84
CA LEU A 204 21.41 9.48 12.37
C LEU A 204 22.60 10.44 12.44
N ARG A 205 23.82 9.96 12.70
CA ARG A 205 25.04 10.80 12.61
C ARG A 205 25.33 11.24 11.18
N GLN A 206 25.13 10.36 10.20
CA GLN A 206 25.23 10.73 8.78
C GLN A 206 24.16 11.76 8.40
N ALA A 207 22.90 11.53 8.81
CA ALA A 207 21.79 12.47 8.59
C ALA A 207 22.06 13.83 9.23
N GLN A 208 22.64 13.86 10.44
CA GLN A 208 23.06 15.10 11.09
C GLN A 208 24.13 15.82 10.27
N ARG A 209 25.18 15.13 9.81
CA ARG A 209 26.23 15.73 8.97
C ARG A 209 25.64 16.32 7.70
N LEU A 210 24.80 15.55 7.00
CA LEU A 210 24.09 16.01 5.80
C LEU A 210 23.25 17.25 6.08
N SER A 211 22.51 17.24 7.21
CA SER A 211 21.70 18.39 7.65
C SER A 211 22.56 19.64 7.84
N GLU A 212 23.74 19.50 8.45
CA GLU A 212 24.69 20.60 8.71
C GLU A 212 25.34 21.16 7.42
N GLU A 213 25.44 20.34 6.37
CA GLU A 213 25.97 20.72 5.06
C GLU A 213 24.97 21.54 4.21
N LEU A 214 23.68 21.49 4.52
CA LEU A 214 22.66 22.28 3.81
C LEU A 214 22.99 23.77 3.82
N SER A 215 22.98 24.40 2.64
CA SER A 215 23.46 25.77 2.47
C SER A 215 22.56 26.79 3.19
N HIS A 216 21.24 26.56 3.16
CA HIS A 216 20.27 27.51 3.66
C HIS A 216 19.93 27.29 5.16
N PRO A 217 20.05 28.30 6.05
CA PRO A 217 19.82 28.14 7.49
C PRO A 217 18.44 27.59 7.88
N ALA A 218 17.37 27.97 7.17
CA ALA A 218 16.02 27.46 7.47
C ALA A 218 15.84 25.97 7.13
N LEU A 219 16.50 25.51 6.06
CA LEU A 219 16.44 24.12 5.60
C LEU A 219 17.31 23.25 6.51
N ARG A 220 18.54 23.71 6.78
CA ARG A 220 19.42 23.18 7.83
C ARG A 220 18.71 23.02 9.17
N ALA A 221 18.02 24.06 9.63
CA ALA A 221 17.29 24.01 10.90
C ALA A 221 16.23 22.92 10.90
N HIS A 222 15.46 22.77 9.82
CA HIS A 222 14.42 21.74 9.77
C HIS A 222 15.02 20.33 9.73
N ALA A 223 16.02 20.08 8.89
CA ALA A 223 16.69 18.78 8.82
C ALA A 223 17.36 18.38 10.16
N CYS A 224 17.97 19.35 10.87
CA CYS A 224 18.47 19.13 12.22
C CYS A 224 17.35 18.79 13.22
N ALA A 225 16.19 19.45 13.14
CA ALA A 225 15.06 19.15 14.01
C ALA A 225 14.48 17.75 13.75
N GLU A 226 14.42 17.32 12.49
CA GLU A 226 14.00 15.95 12.11
C GLU A 226 15.00 14.91 12.61
N THR A 227 16.30 15.17 12.46
CA THR A 227 17.34 14.29 13.04
C THR A 227 17.26 14.24 14.56
N ALA A 228 16.96 15.37 15.22
CA ALA A 228 16.75 15.45 16.66
C ALA A 228 15.55 14.61 17.11
N TRP A 229 14.47 14.60 16.32
CA TRP A 229 13.33 13.71 16.55
C TRP A 229 13.73 12.24 16.49
N GLY A 230 14.50 11.86 15.46
CA GLY A 230 15.04 10.50 15.39
C GLY A 230 15.87 10.12 16.62
N LEU A 231 16.70 11.02 17.13
CA LEU A 231 17.47 10.79 18.36
C LEU A 231 16.57 10.64 19.59
N ALA A 232 15.50 11.44 19.69
CA ALA A 232 14.56 11.38 20.80
C ALA A 232 13.86 10.01 20.87
N GLU A 233 13.39 9.53 19.72
CA GLU A 233 12.74 8.22 19.57
C GLU A 233 13.71 7.04 19.86
N LEU A 234 15.02 7.22 19.64
CA LEU A 234 16.06 6.26 20.07
C LEU A 234 16.37 6.35 21.58
N GLY A 235 15.67 7.20 22.34
CA GLY A 235 15.93 7.44 23.76
C GLY A 235 17.18 8.29 24.04
N GLN A 236 17.78 8.92 23.04
CA GLN A 236 18.94 9.82 23.21
C GLN A 236 18.49 11.24 23.56
N ALA A 237 17.73 11.36 24.66
CA ALA A 237 17.02 12.59 25.04
C ALA A 237 17.93 13.82 25.11
N GLU A 238 19.12 13.73 25.72
CA GLU A 238 20.04 14.88 25.84
C GLU A 238 20.58 15.34 24.47
N ALA A 239 21.04 14.40 23.63
CA ALA A 239 21.52 14.72 22.29
C ALA A 239 20.41 15.30 21.40
N ALA A 240 19.20 14.74 21.51
CA ALA A 240 18.02 15.24 20.83
C ALA A 240 17.68 16.68 21.23
N ARG A 241 17.67 16.98 22.54
CA ARG A 241 17.41 18.35 23.03
C ARG A 241 18.48 19.33 22.55
N GLU A 242 19.76 18.98 22.63
CA GLU A 242 20.85 19.86 22.18
C GLU A 242 20.71 20.19 20.69
N LEU A 243 20.40 19.18 19.86
CA LEU A 243 20.23 19.35 18.43
C LEU A 243 18.94 20.14 18.09
N ALA A 244 17.85 19.91 18.81
CA ALA A 244 16.60 20.68 18.67
C ALA A 244 16.78 22.16 19.05
N GLU A 245 17.53 22.46 20.12
CA GLU A 245 17.88 23.84 20.47
C GLU A 245 18.75 24.50 19.40
N ARG A 246 19.72 23.76 18.87
CA ARG A 246 20.57 24.23 17.76
C ARG A 246 19.72 24.53 16.52
N ALA A 247 18.75 23.68 16.20
CA ALA A 247 17.80 23.90 15.13
C ALA A 247 17.01 25.20 15.33
N VAL A 248 16.46 25.46 16.52
CA VAL A 248 15.73 26.71 16.80
C VAL A 248 16.63 27.93 16.75
N ARG A 249 17.85 27.88 17.28
CA ARG A 249 18.84 28.97 17.15
C ARG A 249 19.18 29.25 15.68
N THR A 250 19.30 28.20 14.87
CA THR A 250 19.57 28.32 13.42
C THR A 250 18.36 28.91 12.69
N ALA A 251 17.15 28.48 13.02
CA ALA A 251 15.91 29.01 12.47
C ALA A 251 15.71 30.50 12.81
N ALA A 252 16.15 30.95 13.99
CA ALA A 252 16.03 32.35 14.42
C ALA A 252 16.91 33.34 13.64
N ARG A 253 17.96 32.88 12.94
CA ARG A 253 18.81 33.74 12.10
C ARG A 253 17.96 34.33 10.97
N ARG A 254 17.73 35.65 10.98
CA ARG A 254 16.83 36.36 10.05
C ARG A 254 17.45 36.50 8.65
N GLY A 255 16.65 36.24 7.61
CA GLY A 255 17.02 36.39 6.19
C GLY A 255 16.15 35.52 5.26
N GLY A 256 15.93 35.95 4.02
CA GLY A 256 15.34 35.10 2.97
C GLY A 256 13.84 35.32 2.65
N ALA A 257 13.49 34.94 1.41
CA ALA A 257 12.15 35.03 0.82
C ALA A 257 11.10 34.19 1.59
N PRO A 258 9.80 34.46 1.40
CA PRO A 258 8.71 33.82 2.12
C PRO A 258 8.68 32.28 2.24
N PRO A 259 9.12 31.44 1.26
CA PRO A 259 9.15 30.00 1.48
C PRO A 259 10.00 29.61 2.71
N LEU A 260 11.11 30.31 2.92
CA LEU A 260 12.07 30.04 4.01
C LEU A 260 11.50 30.35 5.40
N ARG A 261 10.45 31.16 5.50
CA ARG A 261 9.75 31.38 6.77
C ARG A 261 8.93 30.16 7.18
N ALA A 262 8.27 29.50 6.23
CA ALA A 262 7.53 28.27 6.49
C ALA A 262 8.47 27.15 6.97
N TRP A 263 9.65 27.01 6.36
CA TRP A 263 10.68 26.05 6.82
C TRP A 263 11.18 26.32 8.24
N ARG A 264 11.35 27.60 8.64
CA ARG A 264 11.68 27.95 10.03
C ARG A 264 10.58 27.52 11.00
N VAL A 265 9.31 27.74 10.63
CA VAL A 265 8.15 27.35 11.45
C VAL A 265 8.06 25.83 11.57
N ARG A 266 8.27 25.08 10.47
CA ARG A 266 8.39 23.61 10.49
C ARG A 266 9.51 23.13 11.42
N ALA A 267 10.69 23.73 11.33
CA ALA A 267 11.81 23.42 12.21
C ALA A 267 11.47 23.64 13.69
N ARG A 268 10.78 24.75 14.01
CA ARG A 268 10.32 25.04 15.37
C ARG A 268 9.23 24.09 15.84
N ALA A 269 8.27 23.71 14.98
CA ALA A 269 7.24 22.73 15.29
C ALA A 269 7.86 21.37 15.67
N ARG A 270 8.78 20.89 14.83
CA ARG A 270 9.45 19.61 15.06
C ARG A 270 10.34 19.66 16.31
N ALA A 271 11.09 20.74 16.53
CA ALA A 271 11.86 20.93 17.76
C ALA A 271 10.96 20.99 19.01
N ALA A 272 9.78 21.62 18.91
CA ALA A 272 8.76 21.61 19.96
C ALA A 272 8.35 20.18 20.33
N ALA A 273 7.99 19.36 19.34
CA ALA A 273 7.68 17.96 19.55
C ALA A 273 8.84 17.19 20.20
N VAL A 274 10.10 17.43 19.80
CA VAL A 274 11.28 16.80 20.43
C VAL A 274 11.34 17.07 21.93
N TRP A 275 11.12 18.32 22.36
CA TRP A 275 11.14 18.65 23.79
C TRP A 275 10.02 17.97 24.55
N ASP A 276 8.81 17.93 23.97
CA ASP A 276 7.65 17.32 24.60
C ASP A 276 7.81 15.80 24.72
N HIS A 277 8.34 15.15 23.68
CA HIS A 277 8.65 13.72 23.71
C HIS A 277 9.79 13.39 24.69
N ALA A 278 10.83 14.22 24.73
CA ALA A 278 11.98 13.99 25.60
C ALA A 278 11.69 14.30 27.08
N GLN A 279 10.59 14.95 27.43
CA GLN A 279 10.20 15.26 28.81
C GLN A 279 9.02 14.38 29.27
N ALA A 280 9.21 13.63 30.35
CA ALA A 280 8.11 12.88 30.95
C ALA A 280 7.06 13.86 31.53
N GLY A 281 5.92 14.00 30.83
CA GLY A 281 4.84 14.92 31.19
C GLY A 281 4.88 16.29 30.51
N GLY A 282 5.46 16.37 29.30
CA GLY A 282 5.62 17.61 28.52
C GLY A 282 4.37 18.49 28.40
N SER A 283 4.59 19.80 28.24
CA SER A 283 3.56 20.82 28.06
C SER A 283 3.52 21.26 26.60
N LEU A 284 2.32 21.29 26.00
CA LEU A 284 2.12 21.69 24.60
C LEU A 284 2.36 23.18 24.32
N ASP A 285 2.83 23.96 25.30
CA ASP A 285 3.02 25.41 25.21
C ASP A 285 3.87 25.80 23.99
N ARG A 286 4.95 25.06 23.72
CA ARG A 286 5.83 25.35 22.57
C ARG A 286 5.16 25.08 21.23
N LEU A 287 4.36 24.01 21.14
CA LEU A 287 3.57 23.73 19.93
C LEU A 287 2.45 24.77 19.76
N ALA A 288 1.86 25.26 20.84
CA ALA A 288 0.88 26.35 20.82
C ALA A 288 1.50 27.69 20.36
N GLU A 289 2.70 28.02 20.82
CA GLU A 289 3.44 29.20 20.33
C GLU A 289 3.73 29.13 18.82
N VAL A 290 4.07 27.93 18.31
CA VAL A 290 4.30 27.72 16.88
C VAL A 290 3.02 27.89 16.06
N LEU A 291 1.85 27.58 16.63
CA LEU A 291 0.57 27.77 15.96
C LEU A 291 0.29 29.24 15.62
N ASP A 292 0.67 30.18 16.50
CA ASP A 292 0.56 31.61 16.24
C ASP A 292 1.43 32.05 15.05
N ASP A 293 2.64 31.48 14.89
CA ASP A 293 3.47 31.72 13.71
C ASP A 293 2.85 31.14 12.43
N ILE A 294 2.22 29.97 12.51
CA ILE A 294 1.48 29.37 11.39
C ILE A 294 0.29 30.26 11.01
N ALA A 295 -0.46 30.77 11.99
CA ALA A 295 -1.57 31.68 11.75
C ALA A 295 -1.13 32.94 11.01
N LYS A 296 0.00 33.54 11.41
CA LYS A 296 0.62 34.69 10.73
C LYS A 296 1.05 34.35 9.29
N LEU A 297 1.63 33.17 9.07
CA LEU A 297 2.01 32.71 7.73
C LEU A 297 0.78 32.52 6.84
N LEU A 298 -0.26 31.85 7.32
CA LEU A 298 -1.51 31.61 6.60
C LEU A 298 -2.22 32.93 6.27
N ALA A 299 -2.26 33.89 7.20
CA ALA A 299 -2.84 35.21 6.95
C ALA A 299 -2.11 35.96 5.82
N LYS A 300 -0.77 35.84 5.76
CA LYS A 300 0.05 36.46 4.73
C LYS A 300 -0.09 35.77 3.37
N SER A 301 -0.11 34.43 3.35
CA SER A 301 -0.16 33.65 2.10
C SER A 301 -1.47 33.86 1.31
N ARG A 302 -2.55 34.32 1.95
CA ARG A 302 -3.78 34.75 1.25
C ARG A 302 -3.54 35.88 0.26
N LYS A 303 -2.52 36.71 0.49
CA LYS A 303 -2.16 37.84 -0.36
C LYS A 303 -0.98 37.52 -1.28
N ALA A 304 -0.43 36.31 -1.21
CA ALA A 304 0.70 35.91 -2.04
C ALA A 304 0.22 35.60 -3.47
N GLU A 305 0.91 36.19 -4.44
CA GLU A 305 0.72 35.89 -5.86
C GLU A 305 1.41 34.57 -6.26
N ASP A 306 2.48 34.19 -5.54
CA ASP A 306 3.25 32.97 -5.77
C ASP A 306 2.59 31.72 -5.15
N GLU A 307 2.30 30.72 -6.00
CA GLU A 307 1.74 29.43 -5.57
C GLU A 307 2.74 28.61 -4.74
N GLY A 308 4.05 28.78 -4.97
CA GLY A 308 5.11 28.14 -4.19
C GLY A 308 5.09 28.60 -2.72
N GLU A 309 4.95 29.91 -2.47
CA GLU A 309 4.77 30.46 -1.12
C GLU A 309 3.52 29.91 -0.42
N ARG A 310 2.40 29.78 -1.16
CA ARG A 310 1.16 29.18 -0.63
C ARG A 310 1.34 27.71 -0.30
N PHE A 311 2.06 26.96 -1.13
CA PHE A 311 2.37 25.54 -0.91
C PHE A 311 3.20 25.33 0.35
N ASP A 312 4.33 26.01 0.50
CA ASP A 312 5.21 25.85 1.66
C ASP A 312 4.51 26.25 2.97
N THR A 313 3.64 27.27 2.93
CA THR A 313 2.83 27.68 4.09
C THR A 313 1.83 26.60 4.52
N ARG A 314 1.16 25.93 3.58
CA ARG A 314 0.25 24.80 3.88
C ARG A 314 1.01 23.63 4.51
N ARG A 315 2.20 23.33 3.98
CA ARG A 315 3.08 22.28 4.51
C ARG A 315 3.49 22.54 5.96
N ALA A 316 3.62 23.80 6.39
CA ALA A 316 3.90 24.12 7.79
C ALA A 316 2.78 23.69 8.75
N LEU A 317 1.51 23.86 8.38
CA LEU A 317 0.38 23.40 9.19
C LEU A 317 0.26 21.88 9.19
N ILE A 318 0.43 21.23 8.02
CA ILE A 318 0.45 19.76 7.90
C ILE A 318 1.52 19.17 8.83
N GLU A 319 2.73 19.74 8.79
CA GLU A 319 3.85 19.26 9.60
C GLU A 319 3.61 19.46 11.10
N TRP A 320 3.00 20.59 11.48
CA TRP A 320 2.63 20.86 12.86
C TRP A 320 1.54 19.89 13.38
N LEU A 321 0.54 19.55 12.56
CA LEU A 321 -0.47 18.53 12.91
C LEU A 321 0.19 17.16 13.11
N ARG A 322 1.16 16.79 12.25
CA ARG A 322 1.94 15.56 12.40
C ARG A 322 2.77 15.56 13.68
N CYS A 323 3.47 16.65 13.98
CA CYS A 323 4.22 16.83 15.22
C CYS A 323 3.31 16.67 16.46
N LEU A 324 2.09 17.20 16.40
CA LEU A 324 1.11 17.09 17.48
C LEU A 324 0.59 15.65 17.64
N ALA A 325 0.34 14.96 16.53
CA ALA A 325 -0.03 13.54 16.53
C ALA A 325 1.11 12.65 17.06
N ASP A 326 2.36 12.96 16.74
CA ASP A 326 3.53 12.20 17.20
C ASP A 326 3.69 12.24 18.74
N VAL A 327 3.29 13.34 19.40
CA VAL A 327 3.39 13.47 20.87
C VAL A 327 2.12 13.02 21.62
N ALA A 328 0.97 12.93 20.94
CA ALA A 328 -0.31 12.61 21.56
C ALA A 328 -0.37 11.23 22.27
N PRO A 329 0.21 10.13 21.72
CA PRO A 329 0.25 8.83 22.39
C PRO A 329 0.98 8.86 23.75
N GLY A 330 1.84 9.86 23.99
CA GLY A 330 2.53 10.07 25.26
C GLY A 330 1.64 10.51 26.43
N GLY A 331 0.32 10.59 26.23
CA GLY A 331 -0.64 10.99 27.27
C GLY A 331 -0.72 12.51 27.49
N VAL A 332 -0.22 13.30 26.54
CA VAL A 332 -0.22 14.76 26.61
C VAL A 332 -1.65 15.29 26.44
N ARG A 333 -2.22 15.83 27.51
CA ARG A 333 -3.59 16.38 27.51
C ARG A 333 -3.63 17.68 26.70
N GLY A 334 -4.70 17.87 25.93
CA GLY A 334 -4.95 19.11 25.18
C GLY A 334 -4.57 19.08 23.70
N ALA A 335 -3.92 18.00 23.21
CA ALA A 335 -3.53 17.89 21.80
C ALA A 335 -4.74 18.00 20.85
N GLY A 336 -5.87 17.37 21.18
CA GLY A 336 -7.09 17.50 20.39
C GLY A 336 -7.66 18.93 20.34
N ALA A 337 -7.66 19.65 21.46
CA ALA A 337 -8.15 21.03 21.50
C ALA A 337 -7.25 21.96 20.66
N LEU A 338 -5.93 21.79 20.79
CA LEU A 338 -4.98 22.55 20.00
C LEU A 338 -5.12 22.24 18.51
N ALA A 339 -5.32 20.97 18.13
CA ALA A 339 -5.59 20.58 16.75
C ALA A 339 -6.86 21.25 16.18
N GLU A 340 -7.93 21.38 16.97
CA GLU A 340 -9.14 22.12 16.56
C GLU A 340 -8.85 23.60 16.28
N GLU A 341 -8.05 24.25 17.13
CA GLU A 341 -7.62 25.64 16.89
C GLU A 341 -6.85 25.76 15.57
N GLY A 342 -5.95 24.82 15.28
CA GLY A 342 -5.21 24.80 14.01
C GLY A 342 -6.11 24.55 12.80
N LEU A 343 -7.08 23.66 12.90
CA LEU A 343 -8.08 23.42 11.85
C LEU A 343 -8.98 24.65 11.64
N ALA A 344 -9.30 25.40 12.69
CA ALA A 344 -10.10 26.63 12.58
C ALA A 344 -9.42 27.71 11.71
N LEU A 345 -8.07 27.74 11.66
CA LEU A 345 -7.32 28.65 10.80
C LEU A 345 -7.59 28.43 9.30
N LEU A 346 -8.03 27.23 8.91
CA LEU A 346 -8.30 26.85 7.52
C LEU A 346 -9.66 27.30 7.00
N ARG A 347 -10.65 27.53 7.87
CA ARG A 347 -12.02 27.92 7.49
C ARG A 347 -12.11 29.07 6.46
N PRO A 348 -11.35 30.17 6.60
CA PRO A 348 -11.39 31.28 5.65
C PRO A 348 -10.53 31.06 4.38
N HIS A 349 -9.91 29.90 4.20
CA HIS A 349 -9.10 29.58 3.01
C HIS A 349 -9.93 28.88 1.91
N PRO A 350 -9.50 28.95 0.64
CA PRO A 350 -10.21 28.29 -0.46
C PRO A 350 -10.38 26.78 -0.25
N PRO A 351 -11.44 26.17 -0.84
CA PRO A 351 -11.69 24.73 -0.86
C PRO A 351 -10.44 23.87 -1.19
N THR A 352 -9.66 24.28 -2.19
CA THR A 352 -8.44 23.58 -2.63
C THR A 352 -7.36 23.51 -1.55
N VAL A 353 -7.22 24.57 -0.75
CA VAL A 353 -6.27 24.64 0.36
C VAL A 353 -6.73 23.76 1.52
N ARG A 354 -8.02 23.84 1.87
CA ARG A 354 -8.63 23.03 2.93
C ARG A 354 -8.48 21.54 2.63
N LEU A 355 -8.84 21.13 1.41
CA LEU A 355 -8.71 19.74 0.97
C LEU A 355 -7.27 19.24 1.08
N HIS A 356 -6.31 19.99 0.52
CA HIS A 356 -4.92 19.55 0.51
C HIS A 356 -4.37 19.32 1.92
N VAL A 357 -4.65 20.22 2.87
CA VAL A 357 -4.21 20.05 4.26
C VAL A 357 -4.89 18.86 4.92
N VAL A 358 -6.20 18.70 4.75
CA VAL A 358 -6.95 17.58 5.34
C VAL A 358 -6.50 16.23 4.77
N GLN A 359 -6.30 16.16 3.45
CA GLN A 359 -5.84 14.95 2.77
C GLN A 359 -4.45 14.52 3.25
N GLU A 360 -3.49 15.45 3.28
CA GLU A 360 -2.10 15.17 3.67
C GLU A 360 -1.91 14.93 5.17
N ALA A 361 -2.85 15.41 6.00
CA ALA A 361 -2.84 15.24 7.45
C ALA A 361 -3.83 14.18 7.94
N ALA A 362 -4.46 13.40 7.06
CA ALA A 362 -5.55 12.48 7.42
C ALA A 362 -5.15 11.49 8.53
N ASP A 363 -3.97 10.87 8.44
CA ASP A 363 -3.46 9.94 9.48
C ASP A 363 -3.24 10.63 10.84
N ALA A 364 -2.71 11.85 10.81
CA ALA A 364 -2.49 12.65 12.02
C ALA A 364 -3.83 13.05 12.66
N LEU A 365 -4.81 13.42 11.83
CA LEU A 365 -6.15 13.78 12.29
C LEU A 365 -6.92 12.59 12.87
N GLU A 366 -6.73 11.39 12.31
CA GLU A 366 -7.24 10.15 12.87
C GLU A 366 -6.61 9.86 14.25
N THR A 367 -5.28 9.98 14.34
CA THR A 367 -4.52 9.80 15.60
C THR A 367 -4.97 10.80 16.68
N LEU A 368 -5.33 12.02 16.29
CA LEU A 368 -5.78 13.09 17.18
C LEU A 368 -7.28 13.03 17.50
N ASP A 369 -8.03 12.05 16.97
CA ASP A 369 -9.49 11.96 17.07
C ASP A 369 -10.19 13.24 16.56
N ARG A 370 -9.77 13.73 15.39
CA ARG A 370 -10.28 14.97 14.75
C ARG A 370 -10.85 14.76 13.35
N VAL A 371 -11.26 13.53 13.07
CA VAL A 371 -11.94 13.16 11.81
C VAL A 371 -13.20 14.00 11.60
N SER A 372 -14.07 14.17 12.60
CA SER A 372 -15.31 14.96 12.47
C SER A 372 -15.05 16.44 12.15
N ALA A 373 -14.08 17.07 12.82
CA ALA A 373 -13.71 18.45 12.52
C ALA A 373 -13.13 18.60 11.10
N ALA A 374 -12.37 17.61 10.65
CA ALA A 374 -11.84 17.57 9.29
C ALA A 374 -12.95 17.40 8.25
N GLN A 375 -13.95 16.54 8.52
CA GLN A 375 -15.14 16.38 7.67
C GLN A 375 -15.90 17.71 7.52
N GLU A 376 -16.13 18.44 8.62
CA GLU A 376 -16.81 19.75 8.57
C GLU A 376 -16.08 20.76 7.67
N LEU A 377 -14.75 20.75 7.68
CA LEU A 377 -13.94 21.63 6.83
C LEU A 377 -14.08 21.35 5.34
N ILE A 378 -14.40 20.11 4.97
CA ILE A 378 -14.49 19.67 3.57
C ILE A 378 -15.90 19.31 3.11
N ALA A 379 -16.91 19.41 3.98
CA ALA A 379 -18.30 19.07 3.69
C ALA A 379 -18.94 19.94 2.58
N ASP A 380 -18.31 21.05 2.19
CA ASP A 380 -18.76 21.94 1.13
C ASP A 380 -18.00 21.75 -0.20
N LEU A 381 -16.96 20.90 -0.27
CA LEU A 381 -16.07 20.82 -1.44
C LEU A 381 -16.78 20.43 -2.73
N LEU A 382 -17.80 19.57 -2.64
CA LEU A 382 -18.58 19.10 -3.79
C LEU A 382 -19.80 19.97 -4.08
N ARG A 383 -19.98 21.10 -3.38
CA ARG A 383 -21.05 22.06 -3.67
C ARG A 383 -20.71 22.88 -4.92
N PRO A 384 -21.72 23.32 -5.71
CA PRO A 384 -21.49 24.07 -6.93
C PRO A 384 -20.59 25.31 -6.78
N ASP A 385 -20.71 26.05 -5.67
CA ASP A 385 -19.88 27.23 -5.40
C ASP A 385 -18.41 26.88 -5.16
N ALA A 386 -18.15 25.80 -4.40
CA ALA A 386 -16.80 25.33 -4.12
C ALA A 386 -16.13 24.79 -5.39
N LEU A 387 -16.87 24.04 -6.21
CA LEU A 387 -16.39 23.56 -7.52
C LEU A 387 -16.03 24.72 -8.46
N ARG A 388 -16.87 25.77 -8.52
CA ARG A 388 -16.55 27.00 -9.28
C ARG A 388 -15.30 27.70 -8.74
N ALA A 389 -15.15 27.78 -7.41
CA ALA A 389 -13.97 28.35 -6.78
C ALA A 389 -12.70 27.53 -7.09
N ALA A 390 -12.78 26.21 -7.03
CA ALA A 390 -11.68 25.31 -7.37
C ALA A 390 -11.27 25.45 -8.84
N ARG A 391 -12.23 25.48 -9.77
CA ARG A 391 -11.95 25.70 -11.21
C ARG A 391 -11.22 27.01 -11.47
N ARG A 392 -11.66 28.11 -10.83
CA ARG A 392 -10.96 29.40 -10.90
C ARG A 392 -9.56 29.34 -10.31
N ALA A 393 -9.38 28.61 -9.21
CA ALA A 393 -8.08 28.50 -8.55
C ALA A 393 -7.02 27.78 -9.41
N VAL A 394 -7.43 26.81 -10.23
CA VAL A 394 -6.50 26.03 -11.08
C VAL A 394 -6.38 26.57 -12.51
N GLN A 395 -7.19 27.56 -12.91
CA GLN A 395 -7.25 28.10 -14.27
C GLN A 395 -5.89 28.57 -14.82
N ASN A 396 -5.01 29.07 -13.95
CA ASN A 396 -3.72 29.64 -14.36
C ASN A 396 -2.57 28.61 -14.35
N LEU A 397 -2.86 27.34 -14.07
CA LEU A 397 -1.85 26.26 -14.11
C LEU A 397 -1.60 25.81 -15.55
N ARG A 398 -0.44 25.19 -15.81
CA ARG A 398 -0.05 24.68 -17.14
C ARG A 398 -1.06 23.69 -17.74
N HIS A 399 -1.73 22.91 -16.87
CA HIS A 399 -2.74 21.91 -17.24
C HIS A 399 -3.96 22.06 -16.32
N PRO A 400 -4.80 23.09 -16.53
CA PRO A 400 -5.86 23.46 -15.60
C PRO A 400 -6.94 22.38 -15.45
N ASP A 401 -7.27 21.70 -16.55
CA ASP A 401 -8.27 20.63 -16.58
C ASP A 401 -7.81 19.38 -15.81
N HIS A 402 -6.54 18.99 -15.98
CA HIS A 402 -5.95 17.88 -15.23
C HIS A 402 -5.88 18.19 -13.73
N ALA A 403 -5.46 19.41 -13.36
CA ALA A 403 -5.42 19.83 -11.96
C ALA A 403 -6.83 19.90 -11.33
N TYR A 404 -7.83 20.35 -12.09
CA TYR A 404 -9.22 20.37 -11.65
C TYR A 404 -9.78 18.96 -11.42
N ARG A 405 -9.49 18.04 -12.34
CA ARG A 405 -9.87 16.62 -12.22
C ARG A 405 -9.27 15.98 -10.97
N ILE A 406 -7.96 16.10 -10.77
CA ILE A 406 -7.26 15.58 -9.58
C ILE A 406 -7.88 16.16 -8.30
N HIS A 407 -8.19 17.46 -8.29
CA HIS A 407 -8.83 18.09 -7.13
C HIS A 407 -10.18 17.44 -6.78
N ILE A 408 -11.03 17.16 -7.76
CA ILE A 408 -12.34 16.53 -7.53
C ILE A 408 -12.18 15.08 -7.09
N GLN A 409 -11.30 14.31 -7.74
CA GLN A 409 -11.03 12.92 -7.39
C GLN A 409 -10.52 12.83 -5.94
N ASN A 410 -9.54 13.65 -5.57
CA ASN A 410 -9.03 13.73 -4.20
C ASN A 410 -10.11 14.16 -3.20
N ALA A 411 -11.03 15.06 -3.58
CA ALA A 411 -12.13 15.47 -2.71
C ALA A 411 -13.06 14.30 -2.40
N VAL A 412 -13.47 13.55 -3.42
CA VAL A 412 -14.32 12.36 -3.28
C VAL A 412 -13.65 11.31 -2.39
N GLU A 413 -12.39 10.99 -2.67
CA GLU A 413 -11.64 9.98 -1.91
C GLU A 413 -11.41 10.41 -0.45
N THR A 414 -11.09 11.69 -0.21
CA THR A 414 -10.85 12.21 1.14
C THR A 414 -12.14 12.22 1.95
N VAL A 415 -13.27 12.64 1.38
CA VAL A 415 -14.57 12.59 2.07
C VAL A 415 -14.93 11.16 2.42
N ALA A 416 -14.83 10.22 1.46
CA ALA A 416 -15.14 8.82 1.71
C ALA A 416 -14.22 8.19 2.77
N ARG A 417 -12.92 8.48 2.73
CA ARG A 417 -11.95 8.02 3.73
C ARG A 417 -12.33 8.48 5.13
N LEU A 418 -12.66 9.77 5.29
CA LEU A 418 -12.99 10.33 6.60
C LEU A 418 -14.37 9.89 7.09
N SER A 419 -15.34 9.62 6.20
CA SER A 419 -16.68 9.12 6.57
C SER A 419 -16.67 7.71 7.15
N GLY A 420 -15.58 6.96 6.99
CA GLY A 420 -15.48 5.56 7.40
C GLY A 420 -16.12 4.60 6.38
N GLU A 421 -15.67 3.33 6.41
CA GLU A 421 -16.15 2.23 5.54
C GLU A 421 -16.04 2.47 4.02
N ASP A 422 -15.18 3.39 3.56
CA ASP A 422 -15.02 3.73 2.13
C ASP A 422 -16.36 4.07 1.46
N ARG A 423 -17.17 4.91 2.13
CA ARG A 423 -18.47 5.35 1.62
C ARG A 423 -18.56 6.86 1.55
N LEU A 424 -18.92 7.35 0.38
CA LEU A 424 -19.30 8.74 0.20
C LEU A 424 -20.73 8.97 0.73
N PRO A 425 -21.08 10.13 1.30
CA PRO A 425 -22.47 10.48 1.57
C PRO A 425 -23.30 10.48 0.28
N SER A 426 -24.53 9.97 0.32
CA SER A 426 -25.39 9.79 -0.87
C SER A 426 -25.60 11.10 -1.65
N ASP A 427 -25.82 12.22 -0.98
CA ASP A 427 -25.97 13.54 -1.61
C ASP A 427 -24.71 13.96 -2.39
N ASP A 428 -23.53 13.69 -1.84
CA ASP A 428 -22.26 14.04 -2.46
C ASP A 428 -21.93 13.11 -3.63
N ALA A 429 -22.32 11.84 -3.53
CA ALA A 429 -22.27 10.89 -4.64
C ALA A 429 -23.14 11.32 -5.81
N GLN A 430 -24.38 11.73 -5.55
CA GLN A 430 -25.29 12.23 -6.59
C GLN A 430 -24.73 13.50 -7.25
N ARG A 431 -24.13 14.42 -6.48
CA ARG A 431 -23.48 15.63 -7.03
C ARG A 431 -22.29 15.30 -7.91
N PHE A 432 -21.40 14.41 -7.45
CA PHE A 432 -20.25 13.99 -8.24
C PHE A 432 -20.68 13.32 -9.54
N LEU A 433 -21.63 12.39 -9.51
CA LEU A 433 -22.14 11.73 -10.71
C LEU A 433 -22.88 12.69 -11.63
N ALA A 434 -23.61 13.69 -11.11
CA ALA A 434 -24.20 14.75 -11.92
C ALA A 434 -23.13 15.61 -12.63
N LEU A 435 -22.00 15.86 -11.96
CA LEU A 435 -20.87 16.57 -12.56
C LEU A 435 -20.19 15.74 -13.65
N VAL A 436 -19.97 14.45 -13.40
CA VAL A 436 -19.44 13.48 -14.37
C VAL A 436 -20.36 13.41 -15.61
N ARG A 437 -21.68 13.33 -15.43
CA ARG A 437 -22.65 13.41 -16.53
C ARG A 437 -22.46 14.67 -17.36
N ALA A 438 -22.27 15.81 -16.69
CA ALA A 438 -22.17 17.10 -17.36
C ALA A 438 -20.86 17.26 -18.14
N GLN A 439 -19.74 16.75 -17.62
CA GLN A 439 -18.39 17.02 -18.14
C GLN A 439 -17.52 15.74 -18.14
N PRO A 440 -17.88 14.69 -18.90
CA PRO A 440 -17.21 13.39 -18.83
C PRO A 440 -15.72 13.47 -19.24
N GLU A 441 -15.40 14.12 -20.35
CA GLU A 441 -14.02 14.24 -20.87
C GLU A 441 -13.09 15.01 -19.93
N LEU A 442 -13.65 15.89 -19.10
CA LEU A 442 -12.88 16.64 -18.11
C LEU A 442 -12.55 15.80 -16.87
N LEU A 443 -13.45 14.91 -16.47
CA LEU A 443 -13.43 14.30 -15.12
C LEU A 443 -13.10 12.82 -15.12
N ILE A 444 -13.26 12.14 -16.25
CA ILE A 444 -13.02 10.72 -16.39
C ILE A 444 -11.71 10.51 -17.13
N ASP A 445 -10.83 9.77 -16.48
CA ASP A 445 -9.65 9.12 -17.04
C ASP A 445 -9.43 7.78 -16.32
N GLU A 446 -8.32 7.12 -16.60
CA GLU A 446 -7.98 5.85 -15.96
C GLU A 446 -7.82 5.93 -14.44
N PHE A 447 -7.51 7.11 -13.89
CA PHE A 447 -7.37 7.35 -12.46
C PHE A 447 -8.71 7.67 -11.78
N SER A 448 -9.78 7.89 -12.54
CA SER A 448 -11.11 8.23 -12.00
C SER A 448 -11.89 7.04 -11.43
N VAL A 449 -11.49 5.80 -11.74
CA VAL A 449 -12.21 4.57 -11.38
C VAL A 449 -12.47 4.45 -9.86
N PRO A 450 -11.51 4.72 -8.96
CA PRO A 450 -11.76 4.67 -7.51
C PRO A 450 -12.87 5.65 -7.06
N ALA A 451 -12.80 6.92 -7.48
CA ALA A 451 -13.82 7.92 -7.16
C ALA A 451 -15.21 7.55 -7.70
N LEU A 452 -15.29 7.00 -8.93
CA LEU A 452 -16.53 6.50 -9.52
C LEU A 452 -17.12 5.35 -8.69
N ARG A 453 -16.30 4.40 -8.24
CA ARG A 453 -16.74 3.27 -7.39
C ARG A 453 -17.31 3.76 -6.06
N LEU A 454 -16.62 4.69 -5.39
CA LEU A 454 -17.08 5.29 -4.13
C LEU A 454 -18.45 5.96 -4.28
N ALA A 455 -18.66 6.68 -5.38
CA ALA A 455 -19.93 7.34 -5.66
C ALA A 455 -21.04 6.36 -6.05
N LEU A 456 -20.77 5.36 -6.90
CA LEU A 456 -21.76 4.34 -7.27
C LEU A 456 -22.23 3.53 -6.06
N ARG A 457 -21.31 3.16 -5.16
CA ARG A 457 -21.61 2.43 -3.92
C ARG A 457 -22.51 3.19 -2.95
N ALA A 458 -22.44 4.52 -2.99
CA ALA A 458 -23.18 5.40 -2.09
C ALA A 458 -24.64 5.64 -2.52
N LEU A 459 -25.02 5.20 -3.73
CA LEU A 459 -26.38 5.33 -4.22
C LEU A 459 -27.34 4.35 -3.52
N PRO A 460 -28.63 4.71 -3.39
CA PRO A 460 -29.65 3.81 -2.85
C PRO A 460 -30.02 2.67 -3.81
N GLU A 461 -29.78 2.84 -5.11
CA GLU A 461 -29.99 1.84 -6.14
C GLU A 461 -28.74 0.95 -6.33
N PRO A 462 -28.88 -0.28 -6.88
CA PRO A 462 -27.73 -1.14 -7.14
C PRO A 462 -26.72 -0.46 -8.08
N ALA A 463 -25.42 -0.70 -7.84
CA ALA A 463 -24.34 0.05 -8.50
C ALA A 463 -24.31 -0.15 -10.03
N TRP A 464 -24.63 -1.35 -10.52
CA TRP A 464 -24.58 -1.64 -11.95
C TRP A 464 -25.64 -0.92 -12.80
N PRO A 465 -26.95 -0.98 -12.49
CA PRO A 465 -27.96 -0.19 -13.18
C PRO A 465 -27.60 1.30 -13.29
N ALA A 466 -27.08 1.89 -12.21
CA ALA A 466 -26.62 3.27 -12.19
C ALA A 466 -25.45 3.50 -13.15
N ALA A 467 -24.42 2.64 -13.09
CA ALA A 467 -23.25 2.69 -13.96
C ALA A 467 -23.62 2.48 -15.44
N ALA A 468 -24.51 1.54 -15.75
CA ALA A 468 -24.98 1.26 -17.11
C ALA A 468 -25.77 2.43 -17.69
N THR A 469 -26.64 3.05 -16.90
CA THR A 469 -27.38 4.25 -17.29
C THR A 469 -26.43 5.40 -17.60
N LEU A 470 -25.47 5.66 -16.70
CA LEU A 470 -24.46 6.70 -16.86
C LEU A 470 -23.56 6.44 -18.09
N THR A 471 -23.12 5.20 -18.28
CA THR A 471 -22.35 4.77 -19.46
C THR A 471 -23.11 5.08 -20.74
N GLY A 472 -24.40 4.72 -20.81
CA GLY A 472 -25.26 5.00 -21.97
C GLY A 472 -25.44 6.51 -22.22
N GLU A 473 -25.61 7.31 -21.16
CA GLU A 473 -25.70 8.77 -21.26
C GLU A 473 -24.42 9.40 -21.81
N ILE A 474 -23.25 8.96 -21.33
CA ILE A 474 -21.94 9.45 -21.77
C ILE A 474 -21.66 9.03 -23.22
N ARG A 475 -21.96 7.77 -23.60
CA ARG A 475 -21.82 7.29 -24.99
C ARG A 475 -22.67 8.10 -25.97
N ARG A 476 -23.91 8.45 -25.61
CA ARG A 476 -24.78 9.31 -26.45
C ARG A 476 -24.21 10.70 -26.70
N ARG A 477 -23.28 11.17 -25.86
CA ARG A 477 -22.57 12.45 -26.01
C ARG A 477 -21.27 12.33 -26.81
N GLY A 478 -20.90 11.13 -27.28
CA GLY A 478 -19.69 10.90 -28.06
C GLY A 478 -18.44 10.53 -27.25
N ALA A 479 -18.52 10.55 -25.91
CA ALA A 479 -17.39 10.27 -25.01
C ALA A 479 -17.24 8.76 -24.73
N ARG A 480 -17.02 7.97 -25.79
CA ARG A 480 -16.99 6.48 -25.69
C ARG A 480 -15.87 5.97 -24.77
N TYR A 481 -14.69 6.57 -24.84
CA TYR A 481 -13.53 6.17 -24.03
C TYR A 481 -13.80 6.36 -22.53
N GLU A 482 -14.37 7.50 -22.15
CA GLU A 482 -14.75 7.83 -20.77
C GLU A 482 -15.86 6.91 -20.26
N ALA A 483 -16.83 6.57 -21.13
CA ALA A 483 -17.91 5.66 -20.75
C ALA A 483 -17.38 4.29 -20.31
N GLU A 484 -16.27 3.81 -20.89
CA GLU A 484 -15.69 2.52 -20.47
C GLU A 484 -15.13 2.55 -19.05
N PHE A 485 -14.58 3.66 -18.57
CA PHE A 485 -14.13 3.72 -17.17
C PHE A 485 -15.30 3.73 -16.18
N VAL A 486 -16.45 4.29 -16.55
CA VAL A 486 -17.70 4.14 -15.78
C VAL A 486 -18.17 2.69 -15.78
N ARG A 487 -18.13 2.02 -16.95
CA ARG A 487 -18.47 0.60 -17.08
C ARG A 487 -17.54 -0.26 -16.22
N ILE A 488 -16.23 -0.02 -16.26
CA ILE A 488 -15.21 -0.68 -15.41
C ILE A 488 -15.53 -0.47 -13.93
N ALA A 489 -15.86 0.76 -13.50
CA ALA A 489 -16.24 1.02 -12.11
C ALA A 489 -17.50 0.24 -11.69
N GLY A 490 -18.50 0.16 -12.58
CA GLY A 490 -19.70 -0.67 -12.37
C GLY A 490 -19.39 -2.17 -12.26
N LEU A 491 -18.51 -2.70 -13.13
CA LEU A 491 -18.07 -4.10 -13.11
C LEU A 491 -17.34 -4.44 -11.80
N TRP A 492 -16.50 -3.53 -11.29
CA TRP A 492 -15.87 -3.68 -9.98
C TRP A 492 -16.88 -3.82 -8.85
N GLU A 493 -17.95 -3.03 -8.87
CA GLU A 493 -18.98 -3.12 -7.83
C GLU A 493 -19.85 -4.39 -7.99
N LEU A 494 -20.11 -4.86 -9.22
CA LEU A 494 -20.72 -6.19 -9.43
C LEU A 494 -19.87 -7.33 -8.87
N ALA A 495 -18.55 -7.28 -9.09
CA ALA A 495 -17.63 -8.27 -8.54
C ALA A 495 -17.67 -8.24 -6.99
N ARG A 496 -17.71 -7.05 -6.39
CA ARG A 496 -17.86 -6.86 -4.94
C ARG A 496 -19.18 -7.41 -4.40
N GLU A 497 -20.26 -7.26 -5.17
CA GLU A 497 -21.61 -7.78 -4.87
C GLU A 497 -21.74 -9.29 -5.15
N ARG A 498 -20.68 -9.94 -5.64
CA ARG A 498 -20.62 -11.38 -5.97
C ARG A 498 -21.59 -11.79 -7.08
N ALA A 499 -21.98 -10.88 -7.97
CA ALA A 499 -22.82 -11.16 -9.14
C ALA A 499 -22.01 -11.77 -10.31
N ARG A 500 -21.42 -12.94 -10.08
CA ARG A 500 -20.36 -13.52 -10.94
C ARG A 500 -20.77 -13.78 -12.38
N GLU A 501 -21.84 -14.54 -12.61
CA GLU A 501 -22.23 -14.94 -13.96
C GLU A 501 -22.62 -13.74 -14.83
N GLN A 502 -23.45 -12.85 -14.28
CA GLN A 502 -23.85 -11.62 -14.92
C GLN A 502 -22.63 -10.73 -15.19
N GLY A 503 -21.79 -10.52 -14.18
CA GLY A 503 -20.59 -9.70 -14.29
C GLY A 503 -19.58 -10.22 -15.31
N ALA A 504 -19.37 -11.54 -15.36
CA ALA A 504 -18.48 -12.17 -16.34
C ALA A 504 -19.02 -12.04 -17.78
N ALA A 505 -20.34 -12.20 -17.98
CA ALA A 505 -20.94 -11.97 -19.30
C ALA A 505 -20.79 -10.51 -19.76
N LEU A 506 -21.03 -9.55 -18.85
CA LEU A 506 -20.88 -8.12 -19.13
C LEU A 506 -19.42 -7.70 -19.33
N LEU A 507 -18.48 -8.34 -18.65
CA LEU A 507 -17.04 -8.14 -18.83
C LEU A 507 -16.58 -8.59 -20.21
N LEU A 508 -17.05 -9.75 -20.67
CA LEU A 508 -16.74 -10.26 -22.01
C LEU A 508 -17.24 -9.33 -23.11
N GLU A 509 -18.47 -8.84 -22.96
CA GLU A 509 -19.01 -7.82 -23.86
C GLU A 509 -18.16 -6.54 -23.83
N ALA A 510 -17.74 -6.09 -22.64
CA ALA A 510 -16.87 -4.92 -22.49
C ALA A 510 -15.51 -5.10 -23.17
N LEU A 511 -14.87 -6.27 -23.01
CA LEU A 511 -13.61 -6.60 -23.66
C LEU A 511 -13.75 -6.56 -25.18
N ARG A 512 -14.81 -7.17 -25.72
CA ARG A 512 -15.09 -7.15 -27.17
C ARG A 512 -15.25 -5.72 -27.70
N GLU A 513 -16.05 -4.89 -27.02
CA GLU A 513 -16.23 -3.49 -27.41
C GLU A 513 -14.94 -2.68 -27.26
N ALA A 514 -14.14 -2.93 -26.23
CA ALA A 514 -12.88 -2.23 -25.99
C ALA A 514 -11.85 -2.48 -27.09
N TRP A 515 -11.85 -3.67 -27.69
CA TRP A 515 -11.01 -3.99 -28.85
C TRP A 515 -11.32 -3.16 -30.11
N GLU A 516 -12.55 -2.64 -30.21
CA GLU A 516 -13.05 -1.82 -31.31
C GLU A 516 -12.93 -0.31 -31.03
N LEU A 517 -12.45 0.08 -29.84
CA LEU A 517 -12.28 1.50 -29.51
C LEU A 517 -11.21 2.15 -30.39
N PRO A 518 -11.49 3.35 -30.95
CA PRO A 518 -10.46 4.14 -31.58
C PRO A 518 -9.35 4.46 -30.56
N SER A 519 -8.10 4.15 -30.93
CA SER A 519 -6.93 4.45 -30.12
C SER A 519 -6.28 5.73 -30.63
N THR A 520 -6.06 6.70 -29.74
CA THR A 520 -5.27 7.92 -30.02
C THR A 520 -4.16 8.04 -28.97
N PRO A 521 -3.12 8.86 -29.19
CA PRO A 521 -2.07 9.08 -28.19
C PRO A 521 -2.62 9.52 -26.82
N ASP A 522 -3.67 10.35 -26.80
CA ASP A 522 -4.31 10.85 -25.56
C ASP A 522 -5.35 9.88 -24.98
N LYS A 523 -5.94 9.01 -25.80
CA LYS A 523 -6.96 8.03 -25.41
C LYS A 523 -6.58 6.62 -25.92
N PRO A 524 -5.50 6.04 -25.38
CA PRO A 524 -5.05 4.72 -25.81
C PRO A 524 -6.03 3.61 -25.39
N ALA A 525 -6.62 2.92 -26.36
CA ALA A 525 -7.60 1.86 -26.11
C ALA A 525 -7.06 0.72 -25.21
N HIS A 526 -5.75 0.46 -25.28
CA HIS A 526 -5.11 -0.58 -24.45
C HIS A 526 -5.18 -0.31 -22.95
N ARG A 527 -5.34 0.95 -22.52
CA ARG A 527 -5.55 1.25 -21.10
C ARG A 527 -6.87 0.67 -20.63
N VAL A 528 -7.96 0.89 -21.38
CA VAL A 528 -9.26 0.29 -21.09
C VAL A 528 -9.15 -1.24 -21.04
N LEU A 529 -8.54 -1.85 -22.06
CA LEU A 529 -8.33 -3.30 -22.12
C LEU A 529 -7.55 -3.82 -20.90
N THR A 530 -6.46 -3.14 -20.53
CA THR A 530 -5.62 -3.52 -19.39
C THR A 530 -6.41 -3.56 -18.08
N ARG A 531 -7.32 -2.60 -17.86
CA ARG A 531 -8.15 -2.55 -16.64
C ARG A 531 -9.30 -3.57 -16.68
N LEU A 532 -9.84 -3.88 -17.86
CA LEU A 532 -10.81 -4.98 -18.03
C LEU A 532 -10.16 -6.36 -17.82
N VAL A 533 -8.94 -6.57 -18.33
CA VAL A 533 -8.16 -7.80 -18.10
C VAL A 533 -7.88 -7.99 -16.60
N ALA A 534 -7.49 -6.93 -15.90
CA ALA A 534 -7.27 -6.96 -14.46
C ALA A 534 -8.54 -7.31 -13.64
N LEU A 535 -9.73 -7.14 -14.23
CA LEU A 535 -11.03 -7.49 -13.65
C LEU A 535 -11.44 -8.95 -13.87
N VAL A 536 -10.85 -9.67 -14.84
CA VAL A 536 -11.19 -11.07 -15.13
C VAL A 536 -11.20 -11.95 -13.88
N PRO A 537 -10.19 -11.88 -12.98
CA PRO A 537 -10.17 -12.76 -11.83
C PRO A 537 -11.23 -12.41 -10.78
N ALA A 538 -11.80 -11.19 -10.83
CA ALA A 538 -12.71 -10.67 -9.81
C ALA A 538 -14.06 -11.39 -9.81
N PHE A 539 -14.42 -12.03 -10.92
CA PHE A 539 -15.65 -12.80 -11.07
C PHE A 539 -15.50 -14.28 -10.71
N GLY A 540 -14.31 -14.75 -10.28
CA GLY A 540 -14.13 -16.07 -9.69
C GLY A 540 -14.34 -17.28 -10.61
N LEU A 541 -14.66 -17.09 -11.89
CA LEU A 541 -14.85 -18.16 -12.87
C LEU A 541 -13.49 -18.61 -13.43
N ARG A 542 -12.81 -19.52 -12.76
CA ARG A 542 -11.41 -19.90 -13.09
C ARG A 542 -11.24 -20.31 -14.55
N ASP A 543 -11.91 -21.38 -14.98
CA ASP A 543 -11.66 -21.97 -16.30
C ASP A 543 -12.05 -21.02 -17.43
N ARG A 544 -13.25 -20.44 -17.34
CA ARG A 544 -13.71 -19.40 -18.25
C ARG A 544 -12.79 -18.18 -18.25
N GLY A 545 -12.31 -17.75 -17.08
CA GLY A 545 -11.38 -16.64 -16.96
C GLY A 545 -10.05 -16.94 -17.65
N LEU A 546 -9.50 -18.14 -17.49
CA LEU A 546 -8.28 -18.57 -18.19
C LEU A 546 -8.48 -18.67 -19.70
N GLU A 547 -9.66 -19.09 -20.17
CA GLU A 547 -10.01 -19.04 -21.60
C GLU A 547 -10.02 -17.60 -22.13
N VAL A 548 -10.60 -16.66 -21.39
CA VAL A 548 -10.61 -15.24 -21.76
C VAL A 548 -9.20 -14.67 -21.81
N LEU A 549 -8.36 -14.99 -20.82
CA LEU A 549 -6.97 -14.54 -20.81
C LEU A 549 -6.15 -15.13 -21.96
N ARG A 550 -6.45 -16.36 -22.39
CA ARG A 550 -5.85 -16.96 -23.58
C ARG A 550 -6.29 -16.24 -24.85
N GLU A 551 -7.59 -15.93 -25.00
CA GLU A 551 -8.09 -15.14 -26.15
C GLU A 551 -7.44 -13.75 -26.20
N VAL A 552 -7.28 -13.09 -25.04
CA VAL A 552 -6.58 -11.80 -24.94
C VAL A 552 -5.13 -11.95 -25.39
N HIS A 553 -4.42 -12.98 -24.92
CA HIS A 553 -3.06 -13.26 -25.32
C HIS A 553 -2.95 -13.44 -26.85
N GLU A 554 -3.76 -14.31 -27.44
CA GLU A 554 -3.78 -14.57 -28.89
C GLU A 554 -4.07 -13.29 -29.71
N LYS A 555 -4.99 -12.44 -29.24
CA LYS A 555 -5.29 -11.15 -29.88
C LYS A 555 -4.13 -10.15 -29.76
N VAL A 556 -3.42 -10.14 -28.63
CA VAL A 556 -2.24 -9.29 -28.44
C VAL A 556 -1.11 -9.73 -29.36
N GLU A 557 -0.87 -11.04 -29.49
CA GLU A 557 0.11 -11.57 -30.45
C GLU A 557 -0.25 -11.19 -31.90
N ALA A 558 -1.53 -11.31 -32.26
CA ALA A 558 -2.02 -10.95 -33.59
C ALA A 558 -1.97 -9.44 -33.90
N ARG A 559 -1.79 -8.59 -32.89
CA ARG A 559 -1.70 -7.12 -32.99
C ARG A 559 -0.36 -6.60 -32.45
N ALA A 560 0.66 -7.45 -32.39
CA ALA A 560 1.95 -7.11 -31.80
C ALA A 560 2.64 -5.93 -32.53
N GLU A 561 2.29 -5.72 -33.80
CA GLU A 561 2.74 -4.60 -34.64
C GLU A 561 2.23 -3.23 -34.19
N GLU A 562 1.20 -3.17 -33.34
CA GLU A 562 0.69 -1.90 -32.78
C GLU A 562 1.66 -1.24 -31.78
N GLY A 563 2.69 -1.98 -31.36
CA GLY A 563 3.82 -1.45 -30.63
C GLY A 563 4.15 -2.23 -29.36
N ALA A 564 5.43 -2.16 -28.96
CA ALA A 564 5.94 -2.84 -27.78
C ALA A 564 5.18 -2.46 -26.51
N TYR A 565 4.81 -1.18 -26.35
CA TYR A 565 4.08 -0.70 -25.17
C TYR A 565 2.70 -1.36 -25.03
N PHE A 566 1.90 -1.34 -26.11
CA PHE A 566 0.61 -2.01 -26.19
C PHE A 566 0.71 -3.49 -25.80
N ARG A 567 1.66 -4.20 -26.43
CA ARG A 567 1.87 -5.63 -26.23
C ARG A 567 2.27 -5.92 -24.79
N ASN A 568 3.33 -5.27 -24.31
CA ASN A 568 3.94 -5.57 -23.02
C ASN A 568 2.98 -5.30 -21.85
N GLU A 569 2.25 -4.18 -21.85
CA GLU A 569 1.29 -3.88 -20.77
C GLU A 569 0.16 -4.90 -20.68
N LEU A 570 -0.37 -5.31 -21.84
CA LEU A 570 -1.46 -6.28 -21.87
C LEU A 570 -0.99 -7.68 -21.49
N LEU A 571 0.17 -8.13 -21.95
CA LEU A 571 0.73 -9.43 -21.55
C LEU A 571 1.04 -9.48 -20.04
N ILE A 572 1.59 -8.41 -19.47
CA ILE A 572 1.80 -8.30 -18.03
C ILE A 572 0.47 -8.36 -17.27
N SER A 573 -0.53 -7.56 -17.67
CA SER A 573 -1.84 -7.56 -17.02
C SER A 573 -2.51 -8.94 -17.11
N THR A 574 -2.36 -9.61 -18.26
CA THR A 574 -2.85 -10.97 -18.50
C THR A 574 -2.16 -11.98 -17.60
N ALA A 575 -0.84 -11.89 -17.44
CA ALA A 575 -0.09 -12.76 -16.55
C ALA A 575 -0.48 -12.57 -15.08
N LEU A 576 -0.57 -11.31 -14.60
CA LEU A 576 -0.98 -11.01 -13.23
C LEU A 576 -2.43 -11.45 -12.97
N ALA A 577 -3.32 -11.31 -13.96
CA ALA A 577 -4.68 -11.82 -13.88
C ALA A 577 -4.72 -13.36 -13.81
N GLY A 578 -3.93 -14.05 -14.65
CA GLY A 578 -3.82 -15.51 -14.65
C GLY A 578 -3.30 -16.05 -13.32
N ALA A 579 -2.31 -15.39 -12.74
CA ALA A 579 -1.81 -15.73 -11.41
C ALA A 579 -2.92 -15.65 -10.35
N LYS A 580 -3.73 -14.58 -10.38
CA LYS A 580 -4.88 -14.39 -9.49
C LYS A 580 -5.97 -15.45 -9.64
N LEU A 581 -6.10 -16.06 -10.82
CA LEU A 581 -6.95 -17.25 -11.05
C LEU A 581 -6.30 -18.56 -10.56
N GLY A 582 -5.06 -18.51 -10.07
CA GLY A 582 -4.30 -19.66 -9.58
C GLY A 582 -3.55 -20.41 -10.68
N GLU A 583 -3.22 -19.74 -11.79
CA GLU A 583 -2.32 -20.25 -12.85
C GLU A 583 -0.94 -19.62 -12.72
N SER A 584 -0.29 -19.79 -11.55
CA SER A 584 0.97 -19.12 -11.22
C SER A 584 2.12 -19.50 -12.18
N ARG A 585 2.13 -20.75 -12.67
CA ARG A 585 3.15 -21.23 -13.60
C ARG A 585 3.00 -20.59 -14.98
N GLY A 586 1.81 -20.70 -15.59
CA GLY A 586 1.55 -20.04 -16.88
C GLY A 586 1.71 -18.53 -16.81
N ALA A 587 1.32 -17.89 -15.70
CA ALA A 587 1.57 -16.48 -15.45
C ALA A 587 3.06 -16.13 -15.44
N PHE A 588 3.88 -16.91 -14.73
CA PHE A 588 5.32 -16.68 -14.72
C PHE A 588 5.95 -16.92 -16.10
N ASP A 589 5.48 -17.93 -16.84
CA ASP A 589 5.93 -18.22 -18.20
C ASP A 589 5.65 -17.02 -19.12
N LEU A 590 4.45 -16.43 -19.04
CA LEU A 590 4.06 -15.24 -19.81
C LEU A 590 4.83 -13.97 -19.40
N LEU A 591 5.09 -13.77 -18.10
CA LEU A 591 5.96 -12.67 -17.63
C LEU A 591 7.40 -12.82 -18.14
N SER A 592 7.93 -14.05 -18.10
CA SER A 592 9.28 -14.37 -18.58
C SER A 592 9.39 -14.14 -20.08
N GLU A 593 8.36 -14.52 -20.83
CA GLU A 593 8.26 -14.26 -22.27
C GLU A 593 8.21 -12.76 -22.56
N THR A 594 7.38 -12.00 -21.85
CA THR A 594 7.29 -10.55 -22.03
C THR A 594 8.62 -9.87 -21.76
N ALA A 595 9.31 -10.26 -20.69
CA ALA A 595 10.64 -9.77 -20.38
C ALA A 595 11.67 -10.16 -21.46
N ARG A 596 11.63 -11.40 -21.96
CA ARG A 596 12.50 -11.86 -23.05
C ARG A 596 12.29 -11.04 -24.33
N LEU A 597 11.04 -10.72 -24.68
CA LEU A 597 10.72 -9.88 -25.84
C LEU A 597 11.26 -8.45 -25.65
N ALA A 598 11.01 -7.85 -24.47
CA ALA A 598 11.54 -6.53 -24.15
C ALA A 598 13.08 -6.49 -24.16
N LEU A 599 13.76 -7.51 -23.60
CA LEU A 599 15.22 -7.63 -23.64
C LEU A 599 15.76 -7.75 -25.07
N ALA A 600 15.11 -8.53 -25.93
CA ALA A 600 15.50 -8.65 -27.33
C ALA A 600 15.35 -7.32 -28.08
N GLU A 601 14.31 -6.53 -27.78
CA GLU A 601 14.12 -5.19 -28.34
C GLU A 601 15.17 -4.20 -27.82
N VAL A 602 15.53 -4.24 -26.54
CA VAL A 602 16.64 -3.46 -25.97
C VAL A 602 17.95 -3.80 -26.71
N GLU A 603 18.22 -5.07 -26.97
CA GLU A 603 19.40 -5.51 -27.74
C GLU A 603 19.36 -5.04 -29.19
N GLN A 604 18.19 -5.09 -29.84
CA GLN A 604 18.02 -4.64 -31.22
C GLN A 604 18.22 -3.13 -31.34
N LEU A 605 17.56 -2.34 -30.49
CA LEU A 605 17.68 -0.88 -30.47
C LEU A 605 19.13 -0.45 -30.22
N ALA A 606 19.85 -1.19 -29.39
CA ALA A 606 21.26 -0.90 -29.16
C ALA A 606 22.18 -1.14 -30.36
N ARG A 607 21.73 -1.87 -31.39
CA ARG A 607 22.45 -2.02 -32.67
C ARG A 607 22.09 -0.93 -33.68
N THR A 608 21.03 -0.16 -33.44
CA THR A 608 20.51 0.89 -34.33
C THR A 608 20.38 2.22 -33.58
N PRO A 609 21.47 3.00 -33.42
CA PRO A 609 21.53 4.16 -32.51
C PRO A 609 20.59 5.33 -32.86
N GLU A 610 19.99 5.34 -34.06
CA GLU A 610 19.21 6.46 -34.59
C GLU A 610 17.84 6.66 -33.90
N THR A 611 17.38 5.72 -33.05
CA THR A 611 16.03 5.73 -32.44
C THR A 611 16.03 5.81 -30.90
N GLY A 612 17.05 6.44 -30.30
CA GLY A 612 17.35 6.44 -28.86
C GLY A 612 16.20 6.69 -27.87
N GLU A 613 15.06 7.27 -28.29
CA GLU A 613 13.87 7.49 -27.45
C GLU A 613 13.16 6.20 -27.01
N ALA A 614 13.28 5.09 -27.73
CA ALA A 614 12.48 3.87 -27.48
C ALA A 614 13.04 2.93 -26.39
N ASN A 615 14.32 3.08 -26.01
CA ASN A 615 15.01 2.05 -25.22
C ASN A 615 14.67 2.09 -23.72
N TRP A 616 14.49 3.27 -23.13
CA TRP A 616 14.23 3.39 -21.68
C TRP A 616 12.81 3.00 -21.27
N LEU A 617 11.80 3.18 -22.15
CA LEU A 617 10.42 2.73 -21.92
C LEU A 617 10.32 1.20 -21.76
N LEU A 618 11.23 0.45 -22.40
CA LEU A 618 11.30 -1.00 -22.21
C LEU A 618 11.76 -1.37 -20.80
N PHE A 619 12.54 -0.51 -20.12
CA PHE A 619 12.93 -0.75 -18.74
C PHE A 619 11.77 -0.58 -17.75
N GLU A 620 10.79 0.28 -18.04
CA GLU A 620 9.54 0.31 -17.26
C GLU A 620 8.80 -1.03 -17.35
N THR A 621 8.77 -1.64 -18.54
CA THR A 621 8.22 -3.00 -18.71
C THR A 621 9.00 -4.01 -17.87
N LEU A 622 10.33 -4.00 -17.98
CA LEU A 622 11.20 -4.96 -17.28
C LEU A 622 11.08 -4.82 -15.76
N ASP A 623 10.94 -3.60 -15.26
CA ASP A 623 10.69 -3.34 -13.84
C ASP A 623 9.40 -3.97 -13.34
N VAL A 624 8.33 -3.88 -14.13
CA VAL A 624 7.05 -4.52 -13.80
C VAL A 624 7.17 -6.04 -13.87
N CYS A 625 7.93 -6.60 -14.82
CA CYS A 625 8.23 -8.03 -14.86
C CYS A 625 9.01 -8.50 -13.61
N VAL A 626 10.00 -7.71 -13.17
CA VAL A 626 10.77 -7.98 -11.93
C VAL A 626 9.86 -7.93 -10.69
N ALA A 627 9.00 -6.92 -10.59
CA ALA A 627 8.02 -6.83 -9.50
C ALA A 627 7.04 -8.02 -9.53
N GLY A 628 6.55 -8.40 -10.71
CA GLY A 628 5.69 -9.56 -10.90
C GLY A 628 6.35 -10.88 -10.49
N ALA A 629 7.64 -11.07 -10.79
CA ALA A 629 8.38 -12.26 -10.34
C ALA A 629 8.45 -12.38 -8.81
N VAL A 630 8.58 -11.25 -8.10
CA VAL A 630 8.51 -11.21 -6.62
C VAL A 630 7.10 -11.55 -6.14
N GLU A 631 6.08 -11.00 -6.79
CA GLU A 631 4.67 -11.26 -6.44
C GLU A 631 4.30 -12.74 -6.62
N LEU A 632 4.80 -13.41 -7.66
CA LEU A 632 4.53 -14.82 -7.92
C LEU A 632 5.32 -15.79 -7.01
N GLY A 633 6.39 -15.33 -6.35
CA GLY A 633 7.14 -16.12 -5.37
C GLY A 633 7.99 -17.28 -5.93
N GLU A 634 8.25 -17.30 -7.24
CA GLU A 634 9.09 -18.30 -7.91
C GLU A 634 10.58 -18.00 -7.72
N ASN A 635 11.13 -18.26 -6.53
CA ASN A 635 12.49 -17.81 -6.13
C ASN A 635 13.58 -18.07 -7.19
N ARG A 636 13.72 -19.31 -7.67
CA ARG A 636 14.81 -19.67 -8.60
C ARG A 636 14.66 -18.97 -9.95
N ARG A 637 13.50 -19.12 -10.58
CA ARG A 637 13.22 -18.54 -11.91
C ARG A 637 13.18 -17.02 -11.85
N GLY A 638 12.65 -16.46 -10.77
CA GLY A 638 12.63 -15.03 -10.50
C GLY A 638 14.03 -14.45 -10.38
N LEU A 639 14.95 -15.13 -9.68
CA LEU A 639 16.35 -14.69 -9.60
C LEU A 639 17.06 -14.77 -10.96
N GLU A 640 16.77 -15.79 -11.77
CA GLU A 640 17.28 -15.89 -13.15
C GLU A 640 16.80 -14.70 -14.01
N LEU A 641 15.51 -14.35 -13.92
CA LEU A 641 14.94 -13.19 -14.60
C LEU A 641 15.56 -11.87 -14.12
N VAL A 642 15.65 -11.66 -12.80
CA VAL A 642 16.26 -10.46 -12.19
C VAL A 642 17.70 -10.28 -12.65
N ALA A 643 18.48 -11.37 -12.71
CA ALA A 643 19.85 -11.32 -13.19
C ALA A 643 19.97 -10.95 -14.68
N ALA A 644 19.03 -11.41 -15.52
CA ALA A 644 18.99 -11.04 -16.94
C ALA A 644 18.65 -9.56 -17.14
N VAL A 645 17.65 -9.05 -16.42
CA VAL A 645 17.26 -7.63 -16.46
C VAL A 645 18.37 -6.73 -15.94
N ALA A 646 18.99 -7.08 -14.81
CA ALA A 646 20.10 -6.33 -14.26
C ALA A 646 21.30 -6.28 -15.23
N ARG A 647 21.60 -7.37 -15.93
CA ARG A 647 22.65 -7.40 -16.96
C ARG A 647 22.33 -6.44 -18.11
N ALA A 648 21.11 -6.44 -18.62
CA ALA A 648 20.72 -5.53 -19.70
C ALA A 648 20.78 -4.05 -19.28
N ALA A 649 20.48 -3.74 -18.02
CA ALA A 649 20.66 -2.40 -17.46
C ALA A 649 22.15 -2.01 -17.41
N LEU A 650 23.03 -2.91 -16.94
CA LEU A 650 24.48 -2.68 -16.91
C LEU A 650 25.07 -2.51 -18.31
N ASP A 651 24.72 -3.38 -19.25
CA ASP A 651 25.20 -3.28 -20.63
C ASP A 651 24.74 -1.97 -21.28
N SER A 652 23.52 -1.50 -20.96
CA SER A 652 23.01 -0.21 -21.42
C SER A 652 23.75 0.97 -20.78
N LEU A 653 24.07 0.91 -19.48
CA LEU A 653 24.89 1.91 -18.80
C LEU A 653 26.33 1.96 -19.34
N GLU A 654 26.95 0.81 -19.63
CA GLU A 654 28.28 0.76 -20.22
C GLU A 654 28.30 1.36 -21.63
N ARG A 655 27.31 1.04 -22.46
CA ARG A 655 27.17 1.63 -23.79
C ARG A 655 26.96 3.13 -23.71
N PHE A 656 26.10 3.57 -22.80
CA PHE A 656 25.87 4.98 -22.51
C PHE A 656 27.18 5.70 -22.15
N ALA A 657 27.95 5.13 -21.21
CA ALA A 657 29.23 5.67 -20.79
C ALA A 657 30.27 5.75 -21.92
N ARG A 658 30.25 4.80 -22.87
CA ARG A 658 31.14 4.80 -24.06
C ARG A 658 30.67 5.78 -25.14
N ALA A 659 29.37 5.97 -25.30
CA ALA A 659 28.78 6.81 -26.34
C ALA A 659 28.91 8.32 -26.04
N ARG A 660 29.09 8.68 -24.77
CA ARG A 660 29.17 10.06 -24.24
C ARG A 660 29.79 11.05 -25.25
N PRO A 661 28.98 11.86 -25.96
CA PRO A 661 29.49 12.84 -26.91
C PRO A 661 30.15 14.00 -26.17
N ALA A 662 31.12 14.66 -26.82
CA ALA A 662 31.69 15.95 -26.41
C ALA A 662 30.69 17.13 -26.47
N ALA A 663 29.40 16.87 -26.68
CA ALA A 663 28.34 17.87 -26.78
C ALA A 663 27.56 17.93 -25.46
N GLN A 664 28.12 18.67 -24.50
CA GLN A 664 27.25 19.39 -23.56
C GLN A 664 26.50 20.42 -24.39
N ASP A 665 25.29 20.09 -24.83
CA ASP A 665 24.37 21.13 -25.29
C ASP A 665 24.19 22.14 -24.16
N GLU A 666 24.15 23.42 -24.51
CA GLU A 666 24.18 24.61 -23.64
C GLU A 666 23.11 24.61 -22.53
N PHE A 667 22.15 23.68 -22.60
CA PHE A 667 21.03 23.52 -21.67
C PHE A 667 21.09 22.27 -20.77
N GLY A 668 22.00 21.32 -20.97
CA GLY A 668 22.18 20.17 -20.06
C GLY A 668 21.01 19.16 -19.98
N TYR A 669 20.04 19.22 -20.91
CA TYR A 669 18.85 18.33 -20.97
C TYR A 669 18.90 17.40 -22.19
N GLY A 670 19.95 16.57 -22.30
CA GLY A 670 19.95 15.51 -23.30
C GLY A 670 18.98 14.39 -22.91
N LEU A 671 18.14 13.93 -23.85
CA LEU A 671 17.34 12.69 -23.75
C LEU A 671 18.16 11.50 -23.23
N GLU A 672 19.46 11.54 -23.48
CA GLU A 672 20.50 10.64 -22.99
C GLU A 672 20.59 10.56 -21.45
N ALA A 673 20.54 11.68 -20.72
CA ALA A 673 20.63 11.68 -19.25
C ALA A 673 19.41 11.00 -18.60
N THR A 674 18.22 11.19 -19.19
CA THR A 674 16.99 10.53 -18.76
C THR A 674 17.08 9.00 -18.91
N ALA A 675 17.73 8.47 -19.94
CA ALA A 675 17.89 7.02 -20.08
C ALA A 675 18.75 6.40 -18.96
N CYS A 676 19.80 7.09 -18.53
CA CYS A 676 20.66 6.64 -17.43
C CYS A 676 19.88 6.50 -16.12
N TYR A 677 18.91 7.40 -15.85
CA TYR A 677 18.02 7.31 -14.70
C TYR A 677 17.26 5.98 -14.67
N PHE A 678 16.62 5.61 -15.77
CA PHE A 678 15.84 4.37 -15.86
C PHE A 678 16.70 3.13 -15.67
N PHE A 679 17.92 3.08 -16.21
CA PHE A 679 18.81 1.93 -16.01
C PHE A 679 19.25 1.80 -14.53
N CYS A 680 19.58 2.91 -13.87
CA CYS A 680 19.90 2.92 -12.44
C CYS A 680 18.68 2.53 -11.58
N GLN A 681 17.50 3.06 -11.92
CA GLN A 681 16.22 2.70 -11.27
C GLN A 681 15.94 1.20 -11.40
N THR A 682 16.12 0.61 -12.58
CA THR A 682 15.97 -0.83 -12.78
C THR A 682 16.94 -1.63 -11.92
N LEU A 683 18.21 -1.22 -11.82
CA LEU A 683 19.18 -1.89 -10.94
C LEU A 683 18.76 -1.81 -9.46
N LEU A 684 18.25 -0.66 -9.03
CA LEU A 684 17.69 -0.49 -7.68
C LEU A 684 16.50 -1.46 -7.44
N ARG A 685 15.58 -1.57 -8.40
CA ARG A 685 14.44 -2.51 -8.32
C ARG A 685 14.86 -3.97 -8.37
N CYS A 686 15.85 -4.31 -9.20
CA CYS A 686 16.48 -5.64 -9.22
C CYS A 686 17.12 -5.98 -7.87
N GLY A 687 17.77 -5.01 -7.22
CA GLY A 687 18.32 -5.19 -5.88
C GLY A 687 17.23 -5.49 -4.83
N ALA A 688 16.14 -4.72 -4.84
CA ALA A 688 14.98 -4.97 -3.97
C ALA A 688 14.36 -6.35 -4.22
N ALA A 689 14.17 -6.72 -5.48
CA ALA A 689 13.60 -8.00 -5.89
C ALA A 689 14.48 -9.20 -5.53
N ALA A 690 15.79 -9.14 -5.80
CA ALA A 690 16.75 -10.16 -5.39
C ALA A 690 16.73 -10.37 -3.87
N GLY A 691 16.62 -9.27 -3.11
CA GLY A 691 16.51 -9.32 -1.66
C GLY A 691 15.22 -9.99 -1.18
N ALA A 692 14.10 -9.76 -1.87
CA ALA A 692 12.81 -10.38 -1.58
C ALA A 692 12.76 -11.86 -1.97
N LEU A 693 13.44 -12.25 -3.05
CA LEU A 693 13.57 -13.63 -3.54
C LEU A 693 14.65 -14.45 -2.81
N GLY A 694 15.28 -13.87 -1.77
CA GLY A 694 16.19 -14.59 -0.88
C GLY A 694 17.67 -14.59 -1.28
N SER A 695 18.10 -13.70 -2.17
CA SER A 695 19.50 -13.54 -2.56
C SER A 695 20.08 -12.20 -2.08
N PRO A 696 20.58 -12.11 -0.83
CA PRO A 696 21.12 -10.86 -0.28
C PRO A 696 22.37 -10.38 -1.01
N ASP A 697 23.25 -11.29 -1.42
CA ASP A 697 24.50 -10.92 -2.12
C ASP A 697 24.21 -10.30 -3.49
N ALA A 698 23.24 -10.85 -4.24
CA ALA A 698 22.81 -10.25 -5.50
C ALA A 698 22.15 -8.89 -5.27
N ALA A 699 21.35 -8.75 -4.21
CA ALA A 699 20.75 -7.47 -3.85
C ALA A 699 21.82 -6.38 -3.63
N ASP A 700 22.83 -6.68 -2.81
CA ASP A 700 23.90 -5.75 -2.48
C ASP A 700 24.76 -5.40 -3.71
N ALA A 701 24.99 -6.37 -4.61
CA ALA A 701 25.68 -6.15 -5.88
C ALA A 701 24.90 -5.23 -6.81
N HIS A 702 23.58 -5.43 -6.97
CA HIS A 702 22.74 -4.57 -7.80
C HIS A 702 22.62 -3.15 -7.22
N PHE A 703 22.47 -3.00 -5.90
CA PHE A 703 22.51 -1.69 -5.25
C PHE A 703 23.87 -1.00 -5.44
N ALA A 704 24.98 -1.74 -5.33
CA ALA A 704 26.30 -1.15 -5.57
C ALA A 704 26.43 -0.65 -7.01
N ALA A 705 25.95 -1.42 -7.97
CA ALA A 705 26.00 -1.04 -9.38
C ALA A 705 25.11 0.17 -9.70
N ALA A 706 23.89 0.25 -9.14
CA ALA A 706 23.02 1.41 -9.33
C ALA A 706 23.69 2.73 -8.86
N PHE A 707 24.45 2.68 -7.77
CA PHE A 707 25.15 3.84 -7.20
C PHE A 707 26.49 4.17 -7.88
N ALA A 708 27.04 3.25 -8.68
CA ALA A 708 28.33 3.48 -9.36
C ALA A 708 28.22 4.50 -10.52
N HIS A 709 27.01 4.83 -10.95
CA HIS A 709 26.76 5.66 -12.13
C HIS A 709 26.03 6.99 -11.81
N LEU A 710 25.99 7.41 -10.54
CA LEU A 710 25.26 8.64 -10.15
C LEU A 710 25.82 9.91 -10.81
N ASP A 711 27.13 9.96 -11.08
CA ASP A 711 27.79 11.10 -11.75
C ASP A 711 27.35 11.28 -13.22
N ALA A 712 26.61 10.31 -13.77
CA ALA A 712 26.02 10.41 -15.10
C ALA A 712 24.58 10.96 -15.10
N LEU A 713 23.94 11.08 -13.94
CA LEU A 713 22.58 11.58 -13.82
C LEU A 713 22.53 13.11 -13.85
N SER A 714 21.45 13.66 -14.42
CA SER A 714 21.14 15.07 -14.22
C SER A 714 20.82 15.33 -12.73
N SER A 715 20.86 16.59 -12.30
CA SER A 715 20.55 16.94 -10.92
C SER A 715 19.12 16.49 -10.53
N TRP A 716 18.14 16.68 -11.43
CA TRP A 716 16.76 16.24 -11.23
C TRP A 716 16.62 14.72 -11.16
N ASP A 717 17.28 14.00 -12.05
CA ASP A 717 17.25 12.54 -12.08
C ASP A 717 17.93 11.94 -10.84
N LEU A 718 19.02 12.55 -10.38
CA LEU A 718 19.69 12.16 -9.14
C LEU A 718 18.76 12.33 -7.92
N THR A 719 18.05 13.46 -7.85
CA THR A 719 17.03 13.72 -6.82
C THR A 719 15.94 12.64 -6.84
N ALA A 720 15.39 12.34 -8.03
CA ALA A 720 14.36 11.32 -8.19
C ALA A 720 14.88 9.94 -7.77
N PHE A 721 16.07 9.57 -8.24
CA PHE A 721 16.71 8.28 -7.95
C PHE A 721 16.97 8.11 -6.46
N LEU A 722 17.57 9.11 -5.79
CA LEU A 722 17.84 9.06 -4.36
C LEU A 722 16.55 9.03 -3.54
N GLY A 723 15.49 9.70 -3.99
CA GLY A 723 14.16 9.63 -3.41
C GLY A 723 13.55 8.22 -3.47
N GLU A 724 13.70 7.53 -4.61
CA GLU A 724 13.28 6.14 -4.78
C GLU A 724 14.17 5.16 -4.00
N ALA A 725 15.50 5.36 -4.00
CA ALA A 725 16.42 4.55 -3.23
C ALA A 725 16.15 4.65 -1.72
N ALA A 726 15.78 5.83 -1.22
CA ALA A 726 15.30 6.00 0.15
C ALA A 726 13.98 5.25 0.40
N ALA A 727 13.06 5.23 -0.58
CA ALA A 727 11.84 4.43 -0.51
C ALA A 727 12.14 2.94 -0.37
N VAL A 728 12.99 2.43 -1.27
CA VAL A 728 13.42 1.03 -1.26
C VAL A 728 14.12 0.69 0.04
N ALA A 729 15.02 1.55 0.53
CA ALA A 729 15.67 1.37 1.83
C ALA A 729 14.63 1.21 2.95
N GLY A 730 13.59 2.06 2.97
CA GLY A 730 12.48 1.98 3.91
C GLY A 730 11.72 0.64 3.88
N GLU A 731 11.68 -0.05 2.74
CA GLU A 731 11.02 -1.36 2.58
C GLU A 731 11.92 -2.56 2.94
N LEU A 732 13.24 -2.35 3.00
CA LEU A 732 14.24 -3.37 3.36
C LEU A 732 14.27 -3.66 4.87
N GLU A 733 14.91 -4.76 5.25
CA GLU A 733 15.03 -5.22 6.64
C GLU A 733 16.48 -5.19 7.13
N GLY A 734 16.65 -4.94 8.44
CA GLY A 734 17.91 -5.12 9.16
C GLY A 734 19.06 -4.27 8.62
N ALA A 735 20.27 -4.85 8.58
CA ALA A 735 21.49 -4.15 8.19
C ALA A 735 21.43 -3.58 6.76
N ARG A 736 20.73 -4.25 5.83
CA ARG A 736 20.61 -3.79 4.43
C ARG A 736 19.84 -2.48 4.31
N ARG A 737 18.79 -2.28 5.11
CA ARG A 737 18.08 -1.00 5.21
C ARG A 737 19.07 0.11 5.54
N HIS A 738 19.82 -0.06 6.63
CA HIS A 738 20.75 0.97 7.09
C HIS A 738 21.91 1.19 6.11
N ALA A 739 22.39 0.13 5.46
CA ALA A 739 23.44 0.22 4.45
C ALA A 739 22.99 1.02 3.22
N LEU A 740 21.81 0.71 2.65
CA LEU A 740 21.28 1.45 1.50
C LEU A 740 20.93 2.89 1.87
N ALA A 741 20.28 3.11 3.03
CA ALA A 741 20.00 4.46 3.52
C ALA A 741 21.28 5.27 3.75
N GLY A 742 22.34 4.65 4.26
CA GLY A 742 23.65 5.29 4.43
C GLY A 742 24.25 5.71 3.08
N ARG A 743 24.23 4.83 2.07
CA ARG A 743 24.67 5.16 0.70
C ARG A 743 23.87 6.30 0.10
N VAL A 744 22.56 6.34 0.33
CA VAL A 744 21.68 7.43 -0.11
C VAL A 744 22.11 8.76 0.51
N LEU A 745 22.31 8.81 1.83
CA LEU A 745 22.75 10.04 2.52
C LEU A 745 24.16 10.48 2.08
N GLU A 746 25.08 9.54 1.91
CA GLU A 746 26.44 9.81 1.44
C GLU A 746 26.44 10.38 0.02
N SER A 747 25.62 9.81 -0.86
CA SER A 747 25.51 10.25 -2.26
C SER A 747 24.79 11.58 -2.41
N ALA A 748 23.89 11.92 -1.48
CA ALA A 748 23.23 13.21 -1.44
C ALA A 748 24.15 14.36 -0.99
N ALA A 749 25.27 14.07 -0.32
CA ALA A 749 26.14 15.09 0.26
C ALA A 749 26.79 16.00 -0.79
N ALA A 750 27.31 15.44 -1.88
CA ALA A 750 27.99 16.23 -2.91
C ALA A 750 27.05 17.22 -3.63
N PRO A 751 25.87 16.81 -4.17
CA PRO A 751 24.93 17.74 -4.79
C PRO A 751 24.42 18.84 -3.85
N LEU A 752 24.23 18.53 -2.56
CA LEU A 752 23.74 19.51 -1.59
C LEU A 752 24.78 20.59 -1.26
N ARG A 753 26.08 20.28 -1.31
CA ARG A 753 27.14 21.29 -1.14
C ARG A 753 27.18 22.32 -2.26
N GLU A 754 26.69 21.96 -3.44
CA GLU A 754 26.55 22.87 -4.59
C GLU A 754 25.33 23.81 -4.45
N GLY A 755 24.48 23.61 -3.43
CA GLY A 755 23.39 24.50 -3.05
C GLY A 755 22.16 24.46 -3.97
N THR A 756 22.14 23.59 -4.98
CA THR A 756 21.08 23.52 -5.99
C THR A 756 19.84 22.74 -5.53
N GLN A 757 19.93 21.99 -4.41
CA GLN A 757 18.93 20.98 -4.02
C GLN A 757 18.56 20.92 -2.54
N ASP A 758 18.80 21.98 -1.75
CA ASP A 758 18.61 21.94 -0.29
C ASP A 758 17.23 21.45 0.17
N ARG A 759 16.15 21.77 -0.58
CA ARG A 759 14.78 21.30 -0.26
C ARG A 759 14.68 19.77 -0.30
N PHE A 760 15.21 19.16 -1.35
CA PHE A 760 15.28 17.71 -1.48
C PHE A 760 16.08 17.10 -0.33
N GLY A 761 17.22 17.72 0.03
CA GLY A 761 18.03 17.25 1.16
C GLY A 761 17.26 17.17 2.48
N VAL A 762 16.36 18.13 2.75
CA VAL A 762 15.50 18.05 3.93
C VAL A 762 14.49 16.91 3.83
N ASP A 763 13.77 16.78 2.72
CA ASP A 763 12.77 15.73 2.55
C ASP A 763 13.42 14.33 2.61
N LEU A 764 14.63 14.19 2.07
CA LEU A 764 15.45 12.98 2.15
C LEU A 764 15.83 12.64 3.59
N VAL A 765 16.36 13.61 4.35
CA VAL A 765 16.72 13.41 5.77
C VAL A 765 15.48 13.01 6.56
N SER A 766 14.36 13.73 6.42
CA SER A 766 13.11 13.43 7.13
C SER A 766 12.63 12.00 6.86
N ARG A 767 12.67 11.58 5.59
CA ARG A 767 12.29 10.22 5.18
C ARG A 767 13.20 9.17 5.80
N VAL A 768 14.52 9.33 5.62
CA VAL A 768 15.51 8.36 6.11
C VAL A 768 15.45 8.27 7.64
N VAL A 769 15.32 9.39 8.35
CA VAL A 769 15.21 9.40 9.82
C VAL A 769 13.94 8.66 10.26
N ARG A 770 12.79 8.96 9.67
CA ARG A 770 11.52 8.28 10.01
C ARG A 770 11.61 6.78 9.77
N ASP A 771 12.10 6.37 8.60
CA ASP A 771 12.18 4.96 8.22
C ASP A 771 13.26 4.19 8.98
N ALA A 772 14.36 4.84 9.36
CA ALA A 772 15.43 4.25 10.17
C ALA A 772 15.00 3.98 11.61
N VAL A 773 14.20 4.89 12.18
CA VAL A 773 13.81 4.87 13.59
C VAL A 773 12.54 4.08 13.80
N ARG A 774 11.51 4.36 13.00
CA ARG A 774 10.19 3.74 13.18
C ARG A 774 10.04 2.49 12.34
N GLY A 775 10.74 2.37 11.21
CA GLY A 775 10.58 1.23 10.30
C GLY A 775 9.14 0.97 9.87
N GLU A 776 8.27 1.99 9.90
CA GLU A 776 6.86 1.92 9.48
C GLU A 776 6.74 1.40 8.06
N SER A 777 7.57 1.93 7.15
CA SER A 777 7.63 1.47 5.75
C SER A 777 8.00 -0.01 5.65
N ALA A 778 8.87 -0.50 6.53
CA ALA A 778 9.25 -1.91 6.52
C ALA A 778 8.21 -2.80 7.19
N TYR A 779 7.53 -2.32 8.21
CA TYR A 779 6.36 -3.00 8.77
C TYR A 779 5.27 -3.11 7.72
N ALA A 780 4.92 -2.01 7.04
CA ALA A 780 3.93 -1.99 5.97
C ALA A 780 4.34 -2.91 4.82
N ALA A 781 5.59 -2.87 4.38
CA ALA A 781 6.12 -3.76 3.34
C ALA A 781 6.13 -5.23 3.80
N ALA A 782 6.54 -5.53 5.02
CA ALA A 782 6.52 -6.88 5.57
C ALA A 782 5.09 -7.42 5.73
N LEU A 783 4.15 -6.57 6.14
CA LEU A 783 2.72 -6.86 6.22
C LEU A 783 2.15 -7.12 4.82
N LYS A 784 2.47 -6.29 3.83
CA LYS A 784 2.11 -6.48 2.43
C LYS A 784 2.64 -7.82 1.89
N ARG A 785 3.93 -8.12 2.13
CA ARG A 785 4.55 -9.41 1.75
C ARG A 785 3.92 -10.61 2.46
N TRP A 786 3.56 -10.46 3.73
CA TRP A 786 2.86 -11.50 4.48
C TRP A 786 1.46 -11.74 3.89
N LYS A 787 0.69 -10.67 3.65
CA LYS A 787 -0.64 -10.73 3.03
C LYS A 787 -0.59 -11.37 1.64
N ALA A 788 0.36 -10.99 0.80
CA ALA A 788 0.53 -11.58 -0.54
C ALA A 788 0.84 -13.09 -0.48
N ARG A 789 1.76 -13.51 0.40
CA ARG A 789 2.05 -14.94 0.62
C ARG A 789 0.86 -15.70 1.18
N GLU A 790 0.15 -15.09 2.10
CA GLU A 790 -1.07 -15.67 2.68
C GLU A 790 -2.16 -15.82 1.62
N GLU A 791 -2.36 -14.80 0.78
CA GLU A 791 -3.29 -14.83 -0.35
C GLU A 791 -2.96 -15.97 -1.31
N LEU A 792 -1.69 -16.11 -1.71
CA LEU A 792 -1.22 -17.22 -2.56
C LEU A 792 -1.49 -18.58 -1.92
N ARG A 793 -1.15 -18.76 -0.64
CA ARG A 793 -1.40 -20.02 0.09
C ARG A 793 -2.88 -20.37 0.17
N ILE A 794 -3.74 -19.36 0.36
CA ILE A 794 -5.18 -19.60 0.39
C ILE A 794 -5.65 -20.01 -0.99
N ARG A 795 -5.27 -19.24 -2.01
CA ARG A 795 -5.60 -19.46 -3.42
C ARG A 795 -5.20 -20.86 -3.88
N ASP A 796 -3.94 -21.25 -3.69
CA ASP A 796 -3.40 -22.53 -4.13
C ASP A 796 -4.10 -23.72 -3.48
N ARG A 797 -4.43 -23.65 -2.17
CA ARG A 797 -5.18 -24.72 -1.51
C ARG A 797 -6.61 -24.80 -2.05
N VAL A 798 -7.31 -23.66 -2.15
CA VAL A 798 -8.71 -23.61 -2.57
C VAL A 798 -8.85 -24.10 -4.02
N VAL A 799 -7.94 -23.70 -4.91
CA VAL A 799 -7.88 -24.17 -6.29
C VAL A 799 -7.69 -25.69 -6.39
N ARG A 800 -6.77 -26.25 -5.60
CA ARG A 800 -6.42 -27.68 -5.66
C ARG A 800 -7.36 -28.57 -4.86
N ALA A 801 -8.28 -27.99 -4.11
CA ALA A 801 -9.23 -28.76 -3.33
C ALA A 801 -10.17 -29.51 -4.28
N ALA A 802 -10.31 -30.81 -4.01
CA ALA A 802 -11.32 -31.67 -4.61
C ALA A 802 -12.33 -32.05 -3.53
N LEU A 803 -13.53 -32.45 -3.96
CA LEU A 803 -14.48 -33.07 -3.04
C LEU A 803 -13.90 -34.39 -2.51
N PRO A 804 -14.09 -34.71 -1.22
CA PRO A 804 -13.68 -36.01 -0.70
C PRO A 804 -14.39 -37.16 -1.45
N GLY A 805 -13.63 -37.91 -2.24
CA GLY A 805 -14.15 -39.03 -3.04
C GLY A 805 -13.71 -39.01 -4.52
N ASP A 806 -13.29 -37.85 -5.01
CA ASP A 806 -12.46 -37.68 -6.22
C ASP A 806 -10.97 -37.75 -5.88
#